data_AF-A0A8N7TD80-F1
#
_entry.id   AF-A0A8N7TD80-F1
#
_cell.length_a   1.000
_cell.length_b   1.000
_cell.length_c   1.000
_cell.angle_alpha   90.00
_cell.angle_beta   90.00
_cell.angle_gamma   90.00
#
_symmetry.space_group_name_H-M   'P 1'
#
loop_
_entity.id
_entity.type
_entity.pdbx_description
1 polymer ?
#
loop_
_entity_poly.entity_id
_entity_poly.type
_entity_poly.pdbx_seq_one_letter_code
_entity_poly.pdbx_strand_id
1 'polypeptide(L)'
;MEAPLSYSTIEDLQLLSWDNAPKYCVQLSFPGGTVLLQAANSYLRDQWFHSIQWKKKIYKYRKVLNNPSRWDVVLKEIRSLVDMALTSPLQDESIHQAPLHIISTLLAENTNLSAQDHENIIVAIAPLLENNHPPPDLCEFFCKHCRERPRSMVVIEVFTPVVQRILKHNMDFGKCPRLRLFTQEYILALNELNAGMEVVKKFIHSMHGPTGQCPHPRVLPNLVAVCLAAIYSCYEEFINSRDNSPSLKEIRNGCQQQSDRKPPMPMRLLRTEPPTPPPNTTLSPPPALPLSPPPSIVNSSEILVELERNNNTANTLRKAPAEGDGEPNLIDCLLVSPALNALSIQLPAHADRVLGCFALILKMLSDYDDWRPALASLLQPIPFPKEALAHAKFTKELKYVIQRFAEDPRQEVHSCLLSVRSGKDGWFQLYSPGGVACDDDGELFASMVHILMGSCYKTKKFLLSLAENKLGPCMLLALRGNQTMVEILCLMLEYNIIENKDTQLQIISTLESTQVGLRMYEQLCDRQRELKELQRKGGPTRLTLPSKSTDADLARLLSSGSFGNLENLSLAFTNVTSACAEQLIKLPSLKQLNLWSTQFGDAGLRLLSEHLACLQVLNLCETPVTDAGLLSLSSMKSLCSLNMNSTKLTADTYEDLKAKLPNLKEVDVRYTEAW
;
A
#
# COMPACT_ATOMS: atom_id res chain seq x y z
N MET A 1 4.94 -15.58 58.06
CA MET A 1 6.17 -15.56 57.24
C MET A 1 6.52 -14.10 56.98
N GLU A 2 7.56 -13.57 57.61
CA GLU A 2 7.94 -12.15 57.46
C GLU A 2 8.84 -11.90 56.24
N ALA A 3 9.50 -12.94 55.72
CA ALA A 3 10.33 -12.88 54.51
C ALA A 3 9.75 -13.74 53.37
N PRO A 4 9.90 -13.31 52.10
CA PRO A 4 9.53 -14.13 50.95
C PRO A 4 10.43 -15.37 50.87
N LEU A 5 9.83 -16.55 50.64
CA LEU A 5 10.58 -17.80 50.41
C LEU A 5 10.88 -17.97 48.92
N SER A 6 12.13 -18.31 48.60
CA SER A 6 12.51 -18.69 47.24
C SER A 6 11.95 -20.07 46.88
N TYR A 7 11.46 -20.26 45.66
CA TYR A 7 11.04 -21.56 45.13
C TYR A 7 12.14 -22.63 45.22
N SER A 8 13.42 -22.21 45.25
CA SER A 8 14.56 -23.11 45.40
C SER A 8 14.64 -23.81 46.76
N THR A 9 13.94 -23.29 47.78
CA THR A 9 13.93 -23.84 49.14
C THR A 9 12.83 -24.87 49.37
N ILE A 10 11.92 -25.06 48.41
CA ILE A 10 10.85 -26.05 48.50
C ILE A 10 11.46 -27.44 48.30
N GLU A 11 11.49 -28.26 49.34
CA GLU A 11 11.99 -29.64 49.28
C GLU A 11 10.94 -30.55 48.65
N ASP A 12 9.70 -30.48 49.13
CA ASP A 12 8.59 -31.33 48.69
C ASP A 12 7.28 -30.55 48.50
N LEU A 13 6.45 -31.04 47.57
CA LEU A 13 5.15 -30.46 47.21
C LEU A 13 4.13 -31.60 47.07
N GLN A 14 3.15 -31.67 47.97
CA GLN A 14 2.16 -32.76 48.00
C GLN A 14 0.73 -32.22 47.98
N LEU A 15 -0.15 -32.93 47.27
CA LEU A 15 -1.59 -32.74 47.36
C LEU A 15 -2.10 -33.58 48.53
N LEU A 16 -2.76 -32.93 49.48
CA LEU A 16 -3.41 -33.64 50.59
C LEU A 16 -4.90 -33.77 50.32
N SER A 17 -5.43 -34.98 50.52
CA SER A 17 -6.85 -35.29 50.55
C SER A 17 -7.22 -35.75 51.95
N TRP A 18 -8.31 -35.20 52.49
CA TRP A 18 -8.82 -35.57 53.80
C TRP A 18 -10.13 -36.33 53.58
N ASP A 19 -10.21 -37.57 54.07
CA ASP A 19 -11.36 -38.45 53.82
C ASP A 19 -12.68 -37.89 54.37
N ASN A 20 -12.63 -37.05 55.40
CA ASN A 20 -13.81 -36.61 56.16
C ASN A 20 -14.26 -35.17 55.89
N ALA A 21 -13.58 -34.42 55.00
CA ALA A 21 -14.02 -33.12 54.50
C ALA A 21 -13.19 -32.75 53.26
N PRO A 22 -13.77 -32.29 52.15
CA PRO A 22 -13.03 -31.93 50.95
C PRO A 22 -12.28 -30.59 51.17
N LYS A 23 -11.23 -30.62 52.00
CA LYS A 23 -10.29 -29.51 52.11
C LYS A 23 -9.25 -29.68 51.00
N TYR A 24 -9.26 -28.74 50.07
CA TYR A 24 -8.37 -28.76 48.92
C TYR A 24 -7.04 -28.12 49.29
N CYS A 25 -6.13 -28.91 49.87
CA CYS A 25 -4.88 -28.38 50.41
C CYS A 25 -3.64 -28.79 49.59
N VAL A 26 -2.68 -27.87 49.52
CA VAL A 26 -1.32 -28.09 49.00
C VAL A 26 -0.34 -27.96 50.16
N GLN A 27 0.44 -29.01 50.43
CA GLN A 27 1.51 -28.99 51.42
C GLN A 27 2.84 -28.64 50.75
N LEU A 28 3.53 -27.65 51.30
CA LEU A 28 4.88 -27.24 50.92
C LEU A 28 5.84 -27.57 52.07
N SER A 29 6.86 -28.38 51.81
CA SER A 29 7.90 -28.68 52.79
C SER A 29 9.15 -27.84 52.51
N PHE A 30 9.69 -27.21 53.55
CA PHE A 30 10.91 -26.41 53.53
C PHE A 30 11.86 -26.89 54.64
N PRO A 31 13.17 -26.57 54.58
CA PRO A 31 14.13 -26.98 55.61
C PRO A 31 13.75 -26.57 57.04
N GLY A 32 12.93 -25.51 57.20
CA GLY A 32 12.49 -24.98 58.49
C GLY A 32 11.06 -25.33 58.90
N GLY A 33 10.35 -26.16 58.13
CA GLY A 33 8.97 -26.57 58.45
C GLY A 33 8.06 -26.74 57.24
N THR A 34 6.81 -27.06 57.50
CA THR A 34 5.78 -27.28 56.47
C THR A 34 4.75 -26.15 56.47
N VAL A 35 4.33 -25.73 55.27
CA VAL A 35 3.26 -24.75 55.06
C VAL A 35 2.12 -25.44 54.34
N LEU A 36 0.91 -25.33 54.90
CA LEU A 36 -0.30 -25.85 54.29
C LEU A 36 -1.11 -24.70 53.67
N LEU A 37 -1.32 -24.75 52.36
CA LEU A 37 -2.15 -23.79 51.63
C LEU A 37 -3.51 -24.44 51.34
N GLN A 38 -4.59 -23.87 51.85
CA GLN A 38 -5.94 -24.32 51.56
C GLN A 38 -6.55 -23.46 50.43
N ALA A 39 -6.97 -24.11 49.34
CA ALA A 39 -7.70 -23.50 48.25
C ALA A 39 -9.22 -23.62 48.45
N ALA A 40 -9.98 -22.77 47.76
CA ALA A 40 -11.43 -22.76 47.81
C ALA A 40 -12.08 -23.98 47.11
N ASN A 41 -11.41 -24.55 46.10
CA ASN A 41 -11.89 -25.69 45.34
C ASN A 41 -10.70 -26.50 44.77
N SER A 42 -10.98 -27.69 44.22
CA SER A 42 -9.97 -28.58 43.62
C SER A 42 -9.24 -27.92 42.44
N TYR A 43 -9.98 -27.19 41.59
CA TYR A 43 -9.41 -26.53 40.42
C TYR A 43 -8.30 -25.53 40.81
N LEU A 44 -8.56 -24.66 41.78
CA LEU A 44 -7.59 -23.69 42.27
C LEU A 44 -6.39 -24.36 42.96
N ARG A 45 -6.63 -25.42 43.75
CA ARG A 45 -5.56 -26.23 44.35
C ARG A 45 -4.64 -26.80 43.28
N ASP A 46 -5.20 -27.38 42.22
CA ASP A 46 -4.45 -28.02 41.15
C ASP A 46 -3.69 -26.99 40.31
N GLN A 47 -4.28 -25.82 40.04
CA GLN A 47 -3.57 -24.69 39.45
C GLN A 47 -2.38 -24.24 40.31
N TRP A 48 -2.56 -24.09 41.62
CA TRP A 48 -1.47 -23.72 42.53
C TRP A 48 -0.38 -24.77 42.54
N PHE A 49 -0.76 -26.05 42.66
CA PHE A 49 0.17 -27.18 42.63
C PHE A 49 1.02 -27.16 41.36
N HIS A 50 0.39 -27.16 40.18
CA HIS A 50 1.12 -27.16 38.91
C HIS A 50 1.94 -25.87 38.70
N SER A 51 1.43 -24.71 39.11
CA SER A 51 2.17 -23.44 39.02
C SER A 51 3.43 -23.43 39.88
N ILE A 52 3.34 -23.88 41.13
CA ILE A 52 4.48 -23.95 42.05
C ILE A 52 5.49 -25.00 41.55
N GLN A 53 5.01 -26.17 41.10
CA GLN A 53 5.87 -27.22 40.55
C GLN A 53 6.64 -26.72 39.32
N TRP A 54 5.95 -26.02 38.41
CA TRP A 54 6.57 -25.43 37.22
C TRP A 54 7.61 -24.36 37.60
N LYS A 55 7.28 -23.44 38.53
CA LYS A 55 8.23 -22.41 39.01
C LYS A 55 9.45 -22.99 39.75
N LYS A 56 9.28 -24.08 40.49
CA LYS A 56 10.40 -24.80 41.11
C LYS A 56 11.32 -25.41 40.04
N LYS A 57 10.75 -26.06 39.02
CA LYS A 57 11.53 -26.65 37.92
C LYS A 57 12.21 -25.60 37.05
N ILE A 58 11.53 -24.52 36.65
CA ILE A 58 12.11 -23.46 35.80
C ILE A 58 13.32 -22.79 36.48
N TYR A 59 13.24 -22.58 37.81
CA TYR A 59 14.36 -22.07 38.59
C TYR A 59 15.55 -23.04 38.59
N LYS A 60 15.29 -24.35 38.76
CA LYS A 60 16.33 -25.38 38.66
C LYS A 60 17.00 -25.36 37.29
N TYR A 61 16.23 -25.34 36.20
CA TYR A 61 16.79 -25.30 34.84
C TYR A 61 17.62 -24.04 34.59
N ARG A 62 17.17 -22.86 35.05
CA ARG A 62 17.97 -21.63 34.96
C ARG A 62 19.33 -21.80 35.65
N LYS A 63 19.38 -22.43 36.82
CA LYS A 63 20.65 -22.66 37.54
C LYS A 63 21.55 -23.68 36.85
N VAL A 64 20.98 -24.76 36.32
CA VAL A 64 21.73 -25.83 35.63
C VAL A 64 22.31 -25.34 34.31
N LEU A 65 21.53 -24.60 33.52
CA LEU A 65 21.95 -24.10 32.23
C LEU A 65 22.95 -22.94 32.35
N ASN A 66 22.88 -22.11 33.39
CA ASN A 66 23.86 -21.04 33.61
C ASN A 66 25.28 -21.52 34.01
N ASN A 67 25.48 -22.82 34.29
CA ASN A 67 26.80 -23.36 34.60
C ASN A 67 27.07 -24.66 33.81
N PRO A 68 27.25 -24.55 32.48
CA PRO A 68 27.40 -25.71 31.62
C PRO A 68 28.75 -26.40 31.84
N SER A 69 28.74 -27.69 32.19
CA SER A 69 29.96 -28.49 32.31
C SER A 69 30.32 -29.19 31.00
N ARG A 70 29.33 -29.81 30.33
CA ARG A 70 29.47 -30.45 29.02
C ARG A 70 28.24 -30.22 28.15
N TRP A 71 28.44 -29.92 26.87
CA TRP A 71 27.34 -29.56 25.95
C TRP A 71 26.36 -30.70 25.67
N ASP A 72 26.80 -31.96 25.72
CA ASP A 72 25.92 -33.13 25.61
C ASP A 72 24.89 -33.18 26.75
N VAL A 73 25.31 -32.83 27.97
CA VAL A 73 24.44 -32.73 29.14
C VAL A 73 23.50 -31.53 29.00
N VAL A 74 24.03 -30.37 28.60
CA VAL A 74 23.24 -29.16 28.37
C VAL A 74 22.12 -29.40 27.36
N LEU A 75 22.43 -30.07 26.25
CA LEU A 75 21.43 -30.41 25.23
C LEU A 75 20.33 -31.33 25.76
N LYS A 76 20.68 -32.30 26.61
CA LYS A 76 19.71 -33.18 27.27
C LYS A 76 18.81 -32.41 28.25
N GLU A 77 19.38 -31.47 28.98
CA GLU A 77 18.62 -30.59 29.89
C GLU A 77 17.70 -29.63 29.11
N ILE A 78 18.14 -29.09 27.96
CA ILE A 78 17.30 -28.28 27.06
C ILE A 78 16.11 -29.10 26.56
N ARG A 79 16.34 -30.34 26.08
CA ARG A 79 15.24 -31.23 25.65
C ARG A 79 14.26 -31.53 26.78
N SER A 80 14.76 -31.75 27.98
CA SER A 80 13.92 -31.99 29.17
C SER A 80 13.13 -30.75 29.59
N LEU A 81 13.72 -29.56 29.46
CA LEU A 81 13.06 -28.27 29.69
C LEU A 81 11.93 -28.03 28.68
N VAL A 82 12.17 -28.34 27.41
CA VAL A 82 11.18 -28.24 26.33
C VAL A 82 10.02 -29.21 26.58
N ASP A 83 10.31 -30.47 26.88
CA ASP A 83 9.30 -31.49 27.20
C ASP A 83 8.44 -31.08 28.40
N MET A 84 9.08 -30.54 29.45
CA MET A 84 8.36 -30.02 30.63
C MET A 84 7.40 -28.88 30.28
N ALA A 85 7.78 -27.98 29.35
CA ALA A 85 6.92 -26.88 28.94
C ALA A 85 5.72 -27.39 28.11
N LEU A 86 5.96 -28.30 27.16
CA LEU A 86 4.92 -28.86 26.29
C LEU A 86 3.92 -29.77 27.03
N THR A 87 4.38 -30.48 28.07
CA THR A 87 3.54 -31.38 28.89
C THR A 87 2.86 -30.67 30.06
N SER A 88 3.06 -29.35 30.22
CA SER A 88 2.48 -28.60 31.32
C SER A 88 0.95 -28.46 31.17
N PRO A 89 0.16 -28.70 32.23
CA PRO A 89 -1.28 -28.45 32.19
C PRO A 89 -1.64 -26.95 32.32
N LEU A 90 -0.65 -26.07 32.46
CA LEU A 90 -0.84 -24.64 32.66
C LEU A 90 -1.11 -23.93 31.33
N GLN A 91 -2.17 -23.12 31.29
CA GLN A 91 -2.56 -22.33 30.11
C GLN A 91 -2.12 -20.88 30.26
N ASP A 92 -0.83 -20.62 30.05
CA ASP A 92 -0.25 -19.27 30.09
C ASP A 92 0.91 -19.18 29.07
N GLU A 93 1.01 -18.07 28.32
CA GLU A 93 2.06 -17.90 27.31
C GLU A 93 3.47 -17.92 27.91
N SER A 94 3.62 -17.50 29.17
CA SER A 94 4.90 -17.50 29.87
C SER A 94 5.49 -18.91 30.05
N ILE A 95 4.65 -19.95 30.00
CA ILE A 95 5.06 -21.35 30.11
C ILE A 95 5.99 -21.74 28.96
N HIS A 96 5.74 -21.22 27.76
CA HIS A 96 6.57 -21.47 26.60
C HIS A 96 7.66 -20.40 26.40
N GLN A 97 7.40 -19.15 26.79
CA GLN A 97 8.37 -18.05 26.64
C GLN A 97 9.54 -18.16 27.63
N ALA A 98 9.31 -18.59 28.87
CA ALA A 98 10.39 -18.65 29.88
C ALA A 98 11.53 -19.61 29.50
N PRO A 99 11.27 -20.84 28.99
CA PRO A 99 12.32 -21.68 28.41
C PRO A 99 13.12 -20.97 27.32
N LEU A 100 12.44 -20.32 26.36
CA LEU A 100 13.09 -19.61 25.26
C LEU A 100 13.99 -18.47 25.77
N HIS A 101 13.58 -17.73 26.80
CA HIS A 101 14.42 -16.72 27.44
C HIS A 101 15.65 -17.29 28.13
N ILE A 102 15.52 -18.43 28.82
CA ILE A 102 16.66 -19.11 29.45
C ILE A 102 17.67 -19.55 28.39
N ILE A 103 17.20 -20.17 27.32
CA ILE A 103 18.05 -20.61 26.21
C ILE A 103 18.69 -19.41 25.50
N SER A 104 17.94 -18.31 25.33
CA SER A 104 18.49 -17.08 24.77
C SER A 104 19.61 -16.49 25.62
N THR A 105 19.48 -16.56 26.95
CA THR A 105 20.54 -16.11 27.88
C THR A 105 21.76 -17.02 27.79
N LEU A 106 21.55 -18.34 27.76
CA LEU A 106 22.61 -19.33 27.57
C LEU A 106 23.42 -19.08 26.29
N LEU A 107 22.74 -18.82 25.16
CA LEU A 107 23.40 -18.53 23.88
C LEU A 107 24.16 -17.20 23.90
N ALA A 108 23.67 -16.19 24.62
CA ALA A 108 24.34 -14.90 24.79
C ALA A 108 25.63 -15.01 25.61
N GLU A 109 25.65 -15.87 26.63
CA GLU A 109 26.82 -16.07 27.50
C GLU A 109 27.89 -16.99 26.87
N ASN A 110 27.54 -17.80 25.86
CA ASN A 110 28.43 -18.81 25.29
C ASN A 110 28.75 -18.55 23.82
N THR A 111 29.78 -17.75 23.56
CA THR A 111 30.19 -17.40 22.18
C THR A 111 30.98 -18.48 21.44
N ASN A 112 31.49 -19.50 22.14
CA ASN A 112 32.42 -20.51 21.61
C ASN A 112 31.73 -21.83 21.19
N LEU A 113 30.43 -21.79 20.91
CA LEU A 113 29.68 -22.96 20.47
C LEU A 113 30.08 -23.36 19.05
N SER A 114 30.20 -24.68 18.80
CA SER A 114 30.37 -25.16 17.44
C SER A 114 29.07 -24.94 16.67
N ALA A 115 29.16 -24.78 15.36
CA ALA A 115 27.97 -24.57 14.56
C ALA A 115 27.05 -25.81 14.50
N GLN A 116 27.57 -27.02 14.78
CA GLN A 116 26.73 -28.20 15.00
C GLN A 116 25.95 -28.11 16.31
N ASP A 117 26.56 -27.59 17.37
CA ASP A 117 25.88 -27.38 18.65
C ASP A 117 24.77 -26.35 18.52
N HIS A 118 24.99 -25.28 17.75
CA HIS A 118 23.94 -24.31 17.41
C HIS A 118 22.74 -24.97 16.73
N GLU A 119 22.96 -25.77 15.70
CA GLU A 119 21.87 -26.46 14.99
C GLU A 119 21.14 -27.43 15.93
N ASN A 120 21.88 -28.18 16.75
CA ASN A 120 21.29 -29.09 17.72
C ASN A 120 20.40 -28.36 18.75
N ILE A 121 20.82 -27.18 19.21
CA ILE A 121 20.02 -26.34 20.12
C ILE A 121 18.77 -25.84 19.42
N ILE A 122 18.89 -25.32 18.19
CA ILE A 122 17.74 -24.81 17.41
C ILE A 122 16.70 -25.93 17.17
N VAL A 123 17.16 -27.12 16.79
CA VAL A 123 16.29 -28.29 16.62
C VAL A 123 15.65 -28.71 17.95
N ALA A 124 16.37 -28.64 19.07
CA ALA A 124 15.82 -28.99 20.37
C ALA A 124 14.70 -28.04 20.82
N ILE A 125 14.77 -26.75 20.45
CA ILE A 125 13.76 -25.74 20.84
C ILE A 125 12.63 -25.58 19.81
N ALA A 126 12.76 -26.16 18.62
CA ALA A 126 11.79 -26.06 17.53
C ALA A 126 10.33 -26.31 17.98
N PRO A 127 10.03 -27.32 18.83
CA PRO A 127 8.66 -27.54 19.30
C PRO A 127 8.04 -26.35 20.07
N LEU A 128 8.85 -25.55 20.77
CA LEU A 128 8.35 -24.35 21.47
C LEU A 128 8.04 -23.21 20.49
N LEU A 129 8.75 -23.16 19.36
CA LEU A 129 8.61 -22.12 18.34
C LEU A 129 7.41 -22.36 17.41
N GLU A 130 6.88 -23.58 17.34
CA GLU A 130 5.66 -23.88 16.57
C GLU A 130 4.47 -23.00 17.02
N ASN A 131 4.38 -22.78 18.34
CA ASN A 131 3.26 -22.07 18.96
C ASN A 131 3.61 -20.69 19.51
N ASN A 132 4.87 -20.26 19.46
CA ASN A 132 5.31 -19.01 20.09
C ASN A 132 6.29 -18.25 19.21
N HIS A 133 6.29 -16.93 19.35
CA HIS A 133 7.27 -16.09 18.68
C HIS A 133 8.61 -16.15 19.41
N PRO A 134 9.74 -16.19 18.70
CA PRO A 134 11.05 -16.15 19.31
C PRO A 134 11.26 -14.81 20.04
N PRO A 135 11.88 -14.81 21.24
CA PRO A 135 12.22 -13.57 21.93
C PRO A 135 13.26 -12.77 21.12
N PRO A 136 13.32 -11.43 21.29
CA PRO A 136 14.17 -10.57 20.45
C PRO A 136 15.66 -10.96 20.45
N ASP A 137 16.20 -11.42 21.58
CA ASP A 137 17.60 -11.87 21.69
C ASP A 137 17.84 -13.15 20.89
N LEU A 138 16.88 -14.08 20.89
CA LEU A 138 16.96 -15.31 20.10
C LEU A 138 16.89 -15.03 18.59
N CYS A 139 16.14 -14.00 18.17
CA CYS A 139 16.12 -13.57 16.78
C CYS A 139 17.51 -13.17 16.28
N GLU A 140 18.38 -12.59 17.11
CA GLU A 140 19.73 -12.20 16.70
C GLU A 140 20.59 -13.42 16.36
N PHE A 141 20.48 -14.48 17.16
CA PHE A 141 21.11 -15.77 16.86
C PHE A 141 20.58 -16.38 15.57
N PHE A 142 19.27 -16.32 15.35
CA PHE A 142 18.66 -16.84 14.13
C PHE A 142 19.10 -16.04 12.89
N CYS A 143 19.15 -14.70 12.98
CA CYS A 143 19.70 -13.85 11.93
C CYS A 143 21.15 -14.22 11.59
N LYS A 144 22.00 -14.46 12.60
CA LYS A 144 23.38 -14.90 12.39
C LYS A 144 23.45 -16.25 11.68
N HIS A 145 22.62 -17.21 12.12
CA HIS A 145 22.54 -18.54 11.50
C HIS A 145 22.09 -18.49 10.04
N CYS A 146 21.08 -17.67 9.70
CA CYS A 146 20.63 -17.45 8.33
C CYS A 146 21.76 -16.91 7.43
N ARG A 147 22.59 -15.98 7.93
CA ARG A 147 23.72 -15.41 7.18
C ARG A 147 24.87 -16.38 6.99
N GLU A 148 25.23 -17.12 8.03
CA GLU A 148 26.40 -18.02 8.01
C GLU A 148 26.10 -19.36 7.32
N ARG A 149 24.87 -19.87 7.46
CA ARG A 149 24.46 -21.21 6.99
C ARG A 149 23.08 -21.21 6.31
N PRO A 150 22.91 -20.47 5.19
CA PRO A 150 21.63 -20.38 4.50
C PRO A 150 21.12 -21.73 3.97
N ARG A 151 22.04 -22.67 3.69
CA ARG A 151 21.75 -24.02 3.16
C ARG A 151 21.49 -25.07 4.25
N SER A 152 21.42 -24.69 5.52
CA SER A 152 21.17 -25.65 6.61
C SER A 152 19.72 -26.14 6.61
N MET A 153 19.50 -27.40 7.02
CA MET A 153 18.14 -27.94 7.19
C MET A 153 17.33 -27.16 8.22
N VAL A 154 17.98 -26.54 9.21
CA VAL A 154 17.35 -25.65 10.19
C VAL A 154 16.64 -24.48 9.50
N VAL A 155 17.26 -23.84 8.51
CA VAL A 155 16.61 -22.76 7.75
C VAL A 155 15.39 -23.29 6.99
N ILE A 156 15.53 -24.44 6.33
CA ILE A 156 14.49 -24.98 5.44
C ILE A 156 13.30 -25.56 6.22
N GLU A 157 13.55 -26.30 7.30
CA GLU A 157 12.53 -27.07 8.01
C GLU A 157 12.05 -26.40 9.30
N VAL A 158 12.95 -25.79 10.08
CA VAL A 158 12.61 -25.23 11.40
C VAL A 158 12.17 -23.77 11.28
N PHE A 159 12.89 -22.93 10.54
CA PHE A 159 12.55 -21.51 10.45
C PHE A 159 11.34 -21.22 9.57
N THR A 160 11.06 -22.06 8.58
CA THR A 160 9.89 -21.91 7.70
C THR A 160 8.58 -21.76 8.46
N PRO A 161 8.13 -22.71 9.30
CA PRO A 161 6.87 -22.56 10.05
C PRO A 161 6.88 -21.35 11.00
N VAL A 162 8.03 -21.01 11.57
CA VAL A 162 8.17 -19.84 12.46
C VAL A 162 7.93 -18.53 11.70
N VAL A 163 8.55 -18.35 10.54
CA VAL A 163 8.38 -17.15 9.72
C VAL A 163 6.98 -17.10 9.10
N GLN A 164 6.43 -18.24 8.68
CA GLN A 164 5.03 -18.30 8.24
C GLN A 164 4.07 -17.81 9.34
N ARG A 165 4.29 -18.20 10.60
CA ARG A 165 3.51 -17.72 11.75
C ARG A 165 3.66 -16.22 11.95
N ILE A 166 4.88 -15.71 11.96
CA ILE A 166 5.16 -14.26 12.08
C ILE A 166 4.39 -13.48 11.01
N LEU A 167 4.38 -13.95 9.76
CA LEU A 167 3.70 -13.27 8.67
C LEU A 167 2.17 -13.43 8.72
N LYS A 168 1.63 -14.54 9.24
CA LYS A 168 0.17 -14.80 9.31
C LYS A 168 -0.54 -14.11 10.46
N HIS A 169 0.16 -13.80 11.55
CA HIS A 169 -0.43 -13.20 12.75
C HIS A 169 -0.29 -11.67 12.81
N ASN A 170 -1.02 -11.05 13.73
CA ASN A 170 -0.93 -9.62 13.97
C ASN A 170 0.42 -9.30 14.62
N MET A 171 1.30 -8.65 13.85
CA MET A 171 2.65 -8.31 14.30
C MET A 171 2.86 -6.80 14.28
N ASP A 172 3.30 -6.26 15.42
CA ASP A 172 3.79 -4.89 15.50
C ASP A 172 5.31 -4.89 15.36
N PHE A 173 5.78 -4.84 14.11
CA PHE A 173 7.21 -4.74 13.84
C PHE A 173 7.84 -3.42 14.32
N GLY A 174 7.04 -2.43 14.69
CA GLY A 174 7.52 -1.21 15.36
C GLY A 174 7.99 -1.52 16.78
N LYS A 175 7.22 -2.32 17.53
CA LYS A 175 7.61 -2.78 18.88
C LYS A 175 8.64 -3.90 18.87
N CYS A 176 8.63 -4.73 17.82
CA CYS A 176 9.49 -5.92 17.71
C CYS A 176 10.38 -5.89 16.46
N PRO A 177 11.33 -4.94 16.33
CA PRO A 177 12.15 -4.78 15.12
C PRO A 177 13.04 -5.98 14.82
N ARG A 178 13.44 -6.76 15.83
CA ARG A 178 14.29 -7.96 15.66
C ARG A 178 13.57 -9.12 14.98
N LEU A 179 12.24 -9.26 15.17
CA LEU A 179 11.45 -10.25 14.42
C LEU A 179 11.35 -9.90 12.93
N ARG A 180 11.23 -8.59 12.61
CA ARG A 180 11.29 -8.12 11.22
C ARG A 180 12.63 -8.44 10.59
N LEU A 181 13.73 -8.16 11.28
CA LEU A 181 15.09 -8.48 10.83
C LEU A 181 15.26 -9.99 10.60
N PHE A 182 14.81 -10.82 11.53
CA PHE A 182 14.84 -12.27 11.35
C PHE A 182 14.08 -12.73 10.09
N THR A 183 12.91 -12.15 9.86
CA THR A 183 12.13 -12.43 8.64
C THR A 183 12.89 -12.01 7.38
N GLN A 184 13.61 -10.88 7.40
CA GLN A 184 14.43 -10.43 6.28
C GLN A 184 15.60 -11.39 6.01
N GLU A 185 16.37 -11.73 7.04
CA GLU A 185 17.52 -12.63 6.92
C GLU A 185 17.10 -14.04 6.49
N TYR A 186 15.94 -14.53 6.94
CA TYR A 186 15.38 -15.79 6.46
C TYR A 186 15.06 -15.75 4.97
N ILE A 187 14.39 -14.70 4.48
CA ILE A 187 14.06 -14.56 3.06
C ILE A 187 15.35 -14.48 2.21
N LEU A 188 16.36 -13.74 2.68
CA LEU A 188 17.67 -13.68 2.02
C LEU A 188 18.36 -15.05 2.01
N ALA A 189 18.28 -15.80 3.12
CA ALA A 189 18.82 -17.16 3.19
C ALA A 189 18.13 -18.12 2.20
N LEU A 190 16.79 -18.00 2.02
CA LEU A 190 16.07 -18.75 0.98
C LEU A 190 16.58 -18.39 -0.43
N ASN A 191 16.90 -17.12 -0.67
CA ASN A 191 17.42 -16.65 -1.95
C ASN A 191 18.86 -17.11 -2.25
N GLU A 192 19.61 -17.59 -1.25
CA GLU A 192 20.97 -18.14 -1.41
C GLU A 192 20.98 -19.67 -1.65
N LEU A 193 19.81 -20.31 -1.61
CA LEU A 193 19.62 -21.71 -2.00
C LEU A 193 19.82 -21.88 -3.51
N ASN A 194 20.08 -23.12 -3.97
CA ASN A 194 20.49 -23.39 -5.36
C ASN A 194 19.48 -22.89 -6.43
N ALA A 195 18.20 -22.83 -6.11
CA ALA A 195 17.16 -22.32 -7.02
C ALA A 195 16.87 -20.82 -6.85
N GLY A 196 17.57 -20.14 -5.93
CA GLY A 196 17.51 -18.70 -5.69
C GLY A 196 16.09 -18.17 -5.51
N MET A 197 15.74 -17.16 -6.31
CA MET A 197 14.44 -16.49 -6.27
C MET A 197 13.25 -17.43 -6.51
N GLU A 198 13.41 -18.57 -7.18
CA GLU A 198 12.32 -19.54 -7.34
C GLU A 198 11.89 -20.16 -6.00
N VAL A 199 12.82 -20.28 -5.03
CA VAL A 199 12.46 -20.73 -3.67
C VAL A 199 11.64 -19.67 -2.95
N VAL A 200 12.06 -18.40 -3.06
CA VAL A 200 11.32 -17.26 -2.49
C VAL A 200 9.92 -17.19 -3.11
N LYS A 201 9.80 -17.35 -4.43
CA LYS A 201 8.52 -17.38 -5.15
C LYS A 201 7.59 -18.48 -4.62
N LYS A 202 8.11 -19.70 -4.44
CA LYS A 202 7.35 -20.82 -3.83
C LYS A 202 6.92 -20.51 -2.40
N PHE A 203 7.78 -19.86 -1.61
CA PHE A 203 7.45 -19.43 -0.26
C PHE A 203 6.32 -18.39 -0.25
N ILE A 204 6.40 -17.34 -1.09
CA ILE A 204 5.34 -16.33 -1.21
C ILE A 204 4.02 -16.96 -1.68
N HIS A 205 4.07 -17.89 -2.64
CA HIS A 205 2.89 -18.63 -3.08
C HIS A 205 2.27 -19.49 -1.96
N SER A 206 3.09 -20.16 -1.16
CA SER A 206 2.63 -20.91 0.02
C SER A 206 1.99 -20.00 1.08
N MET A 207 2.48 -18.77 1.22
CA MET A 207 1.91 -17.76 2.13
C MET A 207 0.56 -17.22 1.66
N HIS A 208 0.41 -17.00 0.35
CA HIS A 208 -0.86 -16.62 -0.27
C HIS A 208 -1.89 -17.76 -0.15
N GLY A 209 -1.46 -19.00 -0.41
CA GLY A 209 -2.33 -20.16 -0.51
C GLY A 209 -2.80 -20.42 -1.95
N PRO A 210 -3.36 -21.62 -2.21
CA PRO A 210 -3.74 -22.07 -3.56
C PRO A 210 -5.06 -21.47 -4.05
N THR A 211 -5.83 -20.86 -3.14
CA THR A 211 -7.10 -20.20 -3.45
C THR A 211 -6.86 -18.86 -4.13
N GLY A 212 -7.79 -18.40 -4.96
CA GLY A 212 -7.74 -17.06 -5.57
C GLY A 212 -7.86 -15.89 -4.58
N GLN A 213 -8.05 -16.19 -3.29
CA GLN A 213 -8.05 -15.24 -2.18
C GLN A 213 -7.15 -15.75 -1.08
N CYS A 214 -6.35 -14.87 -0.50
CA CYS A 214 -5.50 -15.20 0.64
C CYS A 214 -6.34 -15.42 1.91
N PRO A 215 -6.20 -16.57 2.61
CA PRO A 215 -6.95 -16.84 3.83
C PRO A 215 -6.44 -16.04 5.04
N HIS A 216 -5.33 -15.30 4.89
CA HIS A 216 -4.64 -14.63 5.99
C HIS A 216 -4.42 -13.14 5.67
N PRO A 217 -5.30 -12.23 6.11
CA PRO A 217 -5.26 -10.81 5.73
C PRO A 217 -4.02 -10.06 6.22
N ARG A 218 -3.24 -10.63 7.16
CA ARG A 218 -2.02 -10.03 7.71
C ARG A 218 -0.76 -10.31 6.89
N VAL A 219 -0.79 -11.30 6.00
CA VAL A 219 0.37 -11.72 5.23
C VAL A 219 0.90 -10.59 4.36
N LEU A 220 0.03 -9.96 3.57
CA LEU A 220 0.42 -8.88 2.67
C LEU A 220 1.00 -7.65 3.42
N PRO A 221 0.31 -7.05 4.42
CA PRO A 221 0.88 -5.93 5.18
C PRO A 221 2.23 -6.26 5.84
N ASN A 222 2.38 -7.47 6.40
CA ASN A 222 3.62 -7.88 7.05
C ASN A 222 4.76 -8.05 6.03
N LEU A 223 4.50 -8.67 4.87
CA LEU A 223 5.47 -8.80 3.79
C LEU A 223 5.89 -7.43 3.23
N VAL A 224 4.93 -6.52 3.00
CA VAL A 224 5.24 -5.16 2.55
C VAL A 224 6.09 -4.43 3.58
N ALA A 225 5.77 -4.51 4.89
CA ALA A 225 6.57 -3.90 5.93
C ALA A 225 8.01 -4.44 5.98
N VAL A 226 8.20 -5.75 5.76
CA VAL A 226 9.51 -6.40 5.65
C VAL A 226 10.28 -5.88 4.43
N CYS A 227 9.64 -5.83 3.25
CA CYS A 227 10.21 -5.30 2.00
C CYS A 227 10.63 -3.84 2.14
N LEU A 228 9.73 -2.97 2.62
CA LEU A 228 9.99 -1.53 2.77
C LEU A 228 11.19 -1.29 3.70
N ALA A 229 11.24 -1.98 4.84
CA ALA A 229 12.34 -1.82 5.78
C ALA A 229 13.68 -2.34 5.21
N ALA A 230 13.66 -3.40 4.41
CA ALA A 230 14.87 -3.93 3.76
C ALA A 230 15.38 -2.97 2.68
N ILE A 231 14.48 -2.50 1.79
CA ILE A 231 14.82 -1.52 0.75
C ILE A 231 15.35 -0.24 1.37
N TYR A 232 14.71 0.28 2.43
CA TYR A 232 15.18 1.48 3.13
C TYR A 232 16.60 1.28 3.68
N SER A 233 16.90 0.11 4.25
CA SER A 233 18.24 -0.19 4.78
C SER A 233 19.34 -0.21 3.72
N CYS A 234 19.01 -0.54 2.46
CA CYS A 234 19.97 -0.47 1.35
C CYS A 234 20.50 0.94 1.09
N TYR A 235 19.74 1.97 1.47
CA TYR A 235 20.08 3.38 1.23
C TYR A 235 20.46 4.13 2.51
N GLU A 236 20.56 3.45 3.65
CA GLU A 236 20.78 4.09 4.96
C GLU A 236 22.05 4.95 4.97
N GLU A 237 23.14 4.49 4.34
CA GLU A 237 24.40 5.23 4.24
C GLU A 237 24.27 6.52 3.42
N PHE A 238 23.49 6.51 2.34
CA PHE A 238 23.22 7.70 1.52
C PHE A 238 22.29 8.69 2.23
N ILE A 239 21.36 8.18 3.03
CA ILE A 239 20.44 9.01 3.82
C ILE A 239 21.22 9.72 4.94
N ASN A 240 22.04 8.96 5.69
CA ASN A 240 22.84 9.49 6.80
C ASN A 240 23.97 10.43 6.34
N SER A 241 24.43 10.35 5.09
CA SER A 241 25.46 11.26 4.58
C SER A 241 24.90 12.63 4.20
N ARG A 242 23.61 12.72 3.87
CA ARG A 242 22.94 13.99 3.52
C ARG A 242 22.40 14.73 4.73
N ASP A 243 21.83 13.98 5.65
CA ASP A 243 21.32 14.51 6.90
C ASP A 243 22.42 14.28 7.94
N ASN A 244 23.07 15.32 8.48
CA ASN A 244 23.99 15.25 9.65
C ASN A 244 23.27 14.78 10.94
N SER A 245 22.36 13.81 10.80
CA SER A 245 21.48 13.25 11.81
C SER A 245 22.08 11.92 12.27
N PRO A 246 21.95 11.58 13.56
CA PRO A 246 22.40 10.30 14.07
C PRO A 246 21.81 9.17 13.22
N SER A 247 22.65 8.20 12.86
CA SER A 247 22.25 7.08 12.00
C SER A 247 20.96 6.43 12.51
N LEU A 248 20.09 5.96 11.62
CA LEU A 248 18.90 5.21 12.03
C LEU A 248 19.27 4.00 12.91
N LYS A 249 20.48 3.43 12.77
CA LYS A 249 21.07 2.46 13.71
C LYS A 249 21.11 2.94 15.17
N GLU A 250 21.43 4.21 15.44
CA GLU A 250 21.40 4.79 16.80
C GLU A 250 19.98 4.95 17.33
N ILE A 251 19.02 5.32 16.48
CA ILE A 251 17.59 5.41 16.84
C ILE A 251 17.00 4.01 17.07
N ARG A 252 17.44 3.02 16.29
CA ARG A 252 16.98 1.62 16.32
C ARG A 252 17.47 0.87 17.55
N ASN A 253 18.63 1.25 18.10
CA ASN A 253 19.16 0.72 19.36
C ASN A 253 18.76 1.58 20.59
N GLY A 254 18.43 2.85 20.40
CA GLY A 254 18.06 3.79 21.48
C GLY A 254 16.65 3.63 22.05
N CYS A 255 15.73 2.93 21.37
CA CYS A 255 14.37 2.67 21.88
C CYS A 255 14.27 1.55 22.95
N GLN A 256 15.40 1.05 23.47
CA GLN A 256 15.44 0.07 24.57
C GLN A 256 15.64 0.70 25.97
N GLN A 257 15.61 2.03 26.11
CA GLN A 257 15.63 2.69 27.43
C GLN A 257 14.21 3.00 27.95
N GLN A 258 13.78 2.20 28.94
CA GLN A 258 12.75 2.43 29.96
C GLN A 258 11.38 3.00 29.52
N SER A 259 10.42 2.10 29.32
CA SER A 259 8.98 2.41 29.44
C SER A 259 8.35 1.68 30.64
N ASP A 260 8.96 1.84 31.82
CA ASP A 260 8.25 1.63 33.10
C ASP A 260 7.39 2.88 33.40
N ARG A 261 6.28 3.02 32.68
CA ARG A 261 5.14 3.86 33.09
C ARG A 261 3.85 3.11 32.81
N LYS A 262 3.42 2.32 33.80
CA LYS A 262 2.03 1.83 33.90
C LYS A 262 1.06 3.01 33.81
N PRO A 263 0.03 2.98 32.96
CA PRO A 263 -1.09 3.91 33.05
C PRO A 263 -2.05 3.43 34.15
N PRO A 264 -2.52 4.28 35.09
CA PRO A 264 -3.62 3.90 35.96
C PRO A 264 -4.93 4.10 35.19
N MET A 265 -5.68 3.02 34.97
CA MET A 265 -7.10 3.14 34.56
C MET A 265 -7.93 3.63 35.76
N PRO A 266 -8.92 4.53 35.55
CA PRO A 266 -9.76 5.03 36.63
C PRO A 266 -10.98 4.13 36.85
N MET A 267 -11.24 3.75 38.10
CA MET A 267 -12.55 3.27 38.54
C MET A 267 -13.27 4.32 39.39
N ARG A 268 -14.56 4.44 39.09
CA ARG A 268 -15.55 5.43 39.55
C ARG A 268 -15.83 5.43 41.06
N LEU A 269 -16.12 6.64 41.55
CA LEU A 269 -17.14 7.06 42.52
C LEU A 269 -17.12 6.52 43.96
N LEU A 270 -16.76 7.40 44.92
CA LEU A 270 -17.67 7.92 45.98
C LEU A 270 -16.97 8.97 46.89
N ARG A 271 -17.51 10.21 46.86
CA ARG A 271 -17.65 11.27 47.91
C ARG A 271 -16.47 11.64 48.84
N THR A 272 -15.83 12.81 48.63
CA THR A 272 -16.06 14.18 49.20
C THR A 272 -15.35 14.46 50.54
N GLU A 273 -14.29 15.28 50.51
CA GLU A 273 -14.20 16.62 51.14
C GLU A 273 -12.85 17.33 50.79
N PRO A 274 -12.79 18.68 50.67
CA PRO A 274 -11.69 19.42 50.01
C PRO A 274 -10.69 20.11 50.97
N PRO A 275 -9.58 20.69 50.45
CA PRO A 275 -8.29 20.84 51.14
C PRO A 275 -7.84 22.30 51.42
N THR A 276 -6.68 22.47 52.08
CA THR A 276 -5.89 23.72 52.09
C THR A 276 -4.39 23.47 51.85
N PRO A 277 -3.65 24.33 51.12
CA PRO A 277 -2.32 24.03 50.54
C PRO A 277 -1.12 24.76 51.21
N PRO A 278 0.15 24.45 50.80
CA PRO A 278 1.40 24.80 51.49
C PRO A 278 2.19 25.94 50.80
N PRO A 279 3.42 26.28 51.25
CA PRO A 279 4.47 26.59 50.25
C PRO A 279 5.94 26.28 50.63
N ASN A 280 6.72 26.00 49.56
CA ASN A 280 8.09 26.46 49.20
C ASN A 280 9.26 26.38 50.20
N THR A 281 10.39 25.76 49.80
CA THR A 281 11.70 26.46 49.58
C THR A 281 12.89 25.54 49.13
N THR A 282 13.47 25.87 47.95
CA THR A 282 14.91 26.08 47.59
C THR A 282 15.98 25.00 47.90
N LEU A 283 16.67 24.40 46.89
CA LEU A 283 17.85 24.85 46.09
C LEU A 283 19.22 24.73 46.80
N SER A 284 20.09 23.80 46.33
CA SER A 284 21.54 24.03 46.03
C SER A 284 22.31 22.73 45.61
N PRO A 285 23.24 22.74 44.61
CA PRO A 285 23.93 21.56 44.04
C PRO A 285 25.50 21.56 44.24
N PRO A 286 26.34 20.91 43.37
CA PRO A 286 27.18 19.69 43.53
C PRO A 286 28.72 19.97 43.69
N PRO A 287 29.69 19.00 43.57
CA PRO A 287 30.41 18.76 42.28
C PRO A 287 31.17 17.40 42.01
N ALA A 288 31.34 17.07 40.72
CA ALA A 288 32.54 16.65 39.92
C ALA A 288 33.38 15.32 40.08
N LEU A 289 33.44 14.59 38.94
CA LEU A 289 34.59 13.95 38.20
C LEU A 289 35.24 12.62 38.69
N PRO A 290 36.01 11.88 37.84
CA PRO A 290 35.91 11.57 36.39
C PRO A 290 36.21 10.07 36.04
N LEU A 291 36.05 9.64 34.78
CA LEU A 291 36.97 8.76 34.00
C LEU A 291 36.29 8.15 32.75
N SER A 292 36.92 8.36 31.58
CA SER A 292 36.59 7.78 30.28
C SER A 292 37.84 7.12 29.67
N PRO A 293 37.74 5.98 28.96
CA PRO A 293 38.75 5.52 28.00
C PRO A 293 38.27 5.65 26.51
N PRO A 294 39.17 5.51 25.52
CA PRO A 294 39.23 6.30 24.28
C PRO A 294 38.45 5.70 23.08
N PRO A 295 38.27 6.44 21.96
CA PRO A 295 37.55 5.94 20.79
C PRO A 295 38.44 5.01 19.96
N SER A 296 37.90 3.86 19.57
CA SER A 296 38.52 2.94 18.62
C SER A 296 38.33 3.44 17.19
N ILE A 297 39.48 3.56 16.53
CA ILE A 297 39.72 3.90 15.13
C ILE A 297 38.93 2.97 14.20
N VAL A 298 38.05 3.54 13.36
CA VAL A 298 37.53 2.84 12.18
C VAL A 298 38.14 3.53 10.96
N ASN A 299 38.99 2.79 10.25
CA ASN A 299 39.61 3.20 9.00
C ASN A 299 38.54 3.59 7.99
N SER A 300 38.56 4.86 7.59
CA SER A 300 37.87 5.41 6.44
C SER A 300 38.25 4.64 5.18
N SER A 301 37.28 4.00 4.54
CA SER A 301 37.40 3.63 3.13
C SER A 301 36.84 4.80 2.33
N GLU A 302 37.73 5.58 1.73
CA GLU A 302 37.41 6.70 0.85
C GLU A 302 36.47 6.24 -0.28
N ILE A 303 35.29 6.84 -0.40
CA ILE A 303 34.43 6.71 -1.58
C ILE A 303 34.49 8.03 -2.34
N LEU A 304 35.21 8.01 -3.46
CA LEU A 304 35.24 9.08 -4.45
C LEU A 304 33.85 9.21 -5.08
N VAL A 305 33.24 10.39 -4.99
CA VAL A 305 32.12 10.77 -5.87
C VAL A 305 32.72 11.58 -7.02
N GLU A 306 33.02 10.91 -8.12
CA GLU A 306 33.36 11.59 -9.37
C GLU A 306 32.10 12.22 -9.97
N LEU A 307 32.00 13.54 -9.85
CA LEU A 307 31.14 14.35 -10.70
C LEU A 307 31.79 14.41 -12.09
N GLU A 308 31.41 13.49 -12.99
CA GLU A 308 31.76 13.65 -14.40
C GLU A 308 31.10 14.93 -14.95
N ARG A 309 31.88 16.02 -15.00
CA ARG A 309 31.61 17.13 -15.91
C ARG A 309 31.96 16.66 -17.32
N ASN A 310 31.00 16.09 -18.03
CA ASN A 310 31.14 15.83 -19.46
C ASN A 310 31.11 17.15 -20.25
N ASN A 311 32.28 17.80 -20.33
CA ASN A 311 32.69 18.52 -21.52
C ASN A 311 33.43 17.50 -22.40
N ASN A 312 32.89 17.14 -23.57
CA ASN A 312 33.66 16.88 -24.80
C ASN A 312 32.78 16.32 -25.93
N THR A 313 32.40 17.24 -26.84
CA THR A 313 32.77 17.20 -28.26
C THR A 313 33.09 15.83 -28.88
N ALA A 314 32.06 15.08 -29.28
CA ALA A 314 32.20 14.03 -30.30
C ALA A 314 30.83 13.62 -30.85
N ASN A 315 30.29 14.39 -31.80
CA ASN A 315 29.37 13.85 -32.82
C ASN A 315 29.58 14.59 -34.13
N THR A 316 30.61 14.12 -34.83
CA THR A 316 30.98 14.46 -36.20
C THR A 316 29.91 14.01 -37.20
N LEU A 317 29.45 14.99 -37.99
CA LEU A 317 29.31 14.94 -39.46
C LEU A 317 28.32 13.93 -40.06
N ARG A 318 27.11 14.40 -40.36
CA ARG A 318 26.52 14.23 -41.70
C ARG A 318 25.99 15.58 -42.21
N LYS A 319 26.54 16.00 -43.35
CA LYS A 319 26.25 17.24 -44.08
C LYS A 319 24.80 17.32 -44.55
N ALA A 320 24.16 18.47 -44.33
CA ALA A 320 23.09 19.02 -45.17
C ALA A 320 23.30 20.55 -45.28
N PRO A 321 22.93 21.18 -46.41
CA PRO A 321 23.51 22.46 -46.84
C PRO A 321 22.90 23.67 -46.12
N ALA A 322 23.70 24.73 -46.07
CA ALA A 322 23.42 26.02 -45.46
C ALA A 322 22.20 26.72 -46.09
N GLU A 323 21.27 27.19 -45.24
CA GLU A 323 20.51 28.44 -45.38
C GLU A 323 19.56 28.61 -44.18
N GLY A 324 19.67 29.74 -43.46
CA GLY A 324 18.66 30.23 -42.51
C GLY A 324 18.98 30.10 -41.01
N ASP A 325 19.51 31.16 -40.41
CA ASP A 325 19.48 31.39 -38.96
C ASP A 325 18.01 31.48 -38.50
N GLY A 326 17.51 30.44 -37.82
CA GLY A 326 16.21 30.42 -37.16
C GLY A 326 16.31 29.62 -35.87
N GLU A 327 15.80 30.17 -34.76
CA GLU A 327 15.71 29.48 -33.47
C GLU A 327 15.11 28.07 -33.63
N PRO A 328 15.61 27.05 -32.91
CA PRO A 328 15.07 25.70 -32.99
C PRO A 328 13.58 25.74 -32.64
N ASN A 329 12.76 25.08 -33.46
CA ASN A 329 11.32 25.08 -33.27
C ASN A 329 10.98 24.32 -31.98
N LEU A 330 9.93 24.69 -31.25
CA LEU A 330 9.59 24.05 -29.95
C LEU A 330 9.41 22.52 -30.09
N ILE A 331 8.96 22.07 -31.26
CA ILE A 331 8.87 20.64 -31.63
C ILE A 331 10.25 19.97 -31.55
N ASP A 332 11.29 20.62 -32.08
CA ASP A 332 12.67 20.13 -32.00
C ASP A 332 13.12 20.08 -30.54
N CYS A 333 12.79 21.10 -29.73
CA CYS A 333 13.10 21.12 -28.30
C CYS A 333 12.38 20.01 -27.51
N LEU A 334 11.16 19.65 -27.88
CA LEU A 334 10.40 18.58 -27.23
C LEU A 334 10.94 17.20 -27.60
N LEU A 335 11.44 17.02 -28.83
CA LEU A 335 11.99 15.75 -29.31
C LEU A 335 13.39 15.45 -28.76
N VAL A 336 14.11 16.44 -28.24
CA VAL A 336 15.36 16.21 -27.50
C VAL A 336 15.02 15.71 -26.10
N SER A 337 15.22 14.41 -25.86
CA SER A 337 15.14 13.83 -24.52
C SER A 337 16.02 14.63 -23.55
N PRO A 338 15.49 15.15 -22.43
CA PRO A 338 16.32 15.83 -21.46
C PRO A 338 17.34 14.81 -20.94
N ALA A 339 18.63 15.11 -21.12
CA ALA A 339 19.70 14.37 -20.46
C ALA A 339 19.55 14.63 -18.95
N LEU A 340 18.79 13.78 -18.25
CA LEU A 340 18.78 13.76 -16.80
C LEU A 340 20.21 13.45 -16.35
N ASN A 341 20.79 14.34 -15.57
CA ASN A 341 21.93 14.02 -14.70
C ASN A 341 21.45 12.94 -13.71
N ALA A 342 21.44 11.69 -14.17
CA ALA A 342 21.21 10.54 -13.31
C ALA A 342 22.37 10.49 -12.31
N LEU A 343 22.07 10.72 -11.04
CA LEU A 343 22.97 10.35 -9.96
C LEU A 343 23.26 8.86 -10.13
N SER A 344 24.49 8.50 -10.48
CA SER A 344 24.93 7.11 -10.59
C SER A 344 25.07 6.53 -9.18
N ILE A 345 23.94 6.14 -8.58
CA ILE A 345 23.93 5.49 -7.27
C ILE A 345 24.52 4.08 -7.44
N GLN A 346 25.71 3.87 -6.90
CA GLN A 346 26.35 2.57 -6.82
C GLN A 346 26.17 2.01 -5.40
N LEU A 347 25.34 0.99 -5.26
CA LEU A 347 25.16 0.28 -3.99
C LEU A 347 26.29 -0.75 -3.80
N PRO A 348 26.74 -0.99 -2.55
CA PRO A 348 27.60 -2.13 -2.25
C PRO A 348 26.95 -3.46 -2.71
N ALA A 349 27.76 -4.43 -3.15
CA ALA A 349 27.26 -5.68 -3.73
C ALA A 349 26.27 -6.45 -2.84
N HIS A 350 26.39 -6.33 -1.51
CA HIS A 350 25.41 -6.90 -0.59
C HIS A 350 24.07 -6.14 -0.63
N ALA A 351 24.10 -4.81 -0.54
CA ALA A 351 22.89 -3.98 -0.61
C ALA A 351 22.17 -4.11 -1.96
N ASP A 352 22.92 -4.28 -3.05
CA ASP A 352 22.35 -4.53 -4.38
C ASP A 352 21.61 -5.89 -4.48
N ARG A 353 22.14 -6.94 -3.85
CA ARG A 353 21.46 -8.25 -3.75
C ARG A 353 20.19 -8.17 -2.90
N VAL A 354 20.25 -7.47 -1.77
CA VAL A 354 19.10 -7.23 -0.89
C VAL A 354 18.01 -6.47 -1.65
N LEU A 355 18.37 -5.37 -2.31
CA LEU A 355 17.45 -4.57 -3.12
C LEU A 355 16.77 -5.42 -4.19
N GLY A 356 17.55 -6.19 -4.96
CA GLY A 356 17.01 -7.06 -6.00
C GLY A 356 16.00 -8.09 -5.48
N CYS A 357 16.29 -8.74 -4.34
CA CYS A 357 15.39 -9.71 -3.73
C CYS A 357 14.06 -9.08 -3.31
N PHE A 358 14.10 -8.00 -2.53
CA PHE A 358 12.88 -7.40 -1.99
C PHE A 358 12.07 -6.59 -3.02
N ALA A 359 12.72 -6.01 -4.04
CA ALA A 359 12.03 -5.40 -5.17
C ALA A 359 11.27 -6.45 -5.99
N LEU A 360 11.89 -7.61 -6.25
CA LEU A 360 11.21 -8.73 -6.90
C LEU A 360 10.06 -9.30 -6.06
N ILE A 361 10.16 -9.28 -4.73
CA ILE A 361 9.02 -9.65 -3.88
C ILE A 361 7.86 -8.69 -4.09
N LEU A 362 8.07 -7.36 -4.05
CA LEU A 362 7.02 -6.38 -4.33
C LEU A 362 6.37 -6.61 -5.71
N LYS A 363 7.19 -6.92 -6.72
CA LYS A 363 6.73 -7.33 -8.06
C LYS A 363 5.81 -8.55 -7.99
N MET A 364 6.23 -9.63 -7.34
CA MET A 364 5.41 -10.84 -7.16
C MET A 364 4.11 -10.58 -6.40
N LEU A 365 4.11 -9.69 -5.39
CA LEU A 365 2.90 -9.34 -4.66
C LEU A 365 1.85 -8.67 -5.57
N SER A 366 2.30 -7.89 -6.56
CA SER A 366 1.43 -7.21 -7.52
C SER A 366 0.77 -8.13 -8.56
N ASP A 367 1.20 -9.39 -8.64
CA ASP A 367 0.60 -10.39 -9.52
C ASP A 367 -0.71 -10.97 -8.97
N TYR A 368 -0.94 -10.86 -7.65
CA TYR A 368 -2.12 -11.41 -6.98
C TYR A 368 -3.30 -10.43 -7.00
N ASP A 369 -4.40 -10.83 -7.65
CA ASP A 369 -5.58 -10.00 -7.87
C ASP A 369 -6.24 -9.48 -6.59
N ASP A 370 -6.34 -10.30 -5.56
CA ASP A 370 -6.92 -9.95 -4.27
C ASP A 370 -6.00 -9.03 -3.44
N TRP A 371 -4.67 -9.15 -3.59
CA TRP A 371 -3.70 -8.31 -2.90
C TRP A 371 -3.49 -6.94 -3.54
N ARG A 372 -3.71 -6.80 -4.86
CA ARG A 372 -3.48 -5.54 -5.61
C ARG A 372 -4.08 -4.29 -4.95
N PRO A 373 -5.37 -4.26 -4.51
CA PRO A 373 -5.94 -3.08 -3.86
C PRO A 373 -5.26 -2.70 -2.54
N ALA A 374 -5.00 -3.69 -1.68
CA ALA A 374 -4.34 -3.46 -0.41
C ALA A 374 -2.85 -3.07 -0.61
N LEU A 375 -2.16 -3.64 -1.61
CA LEU A 375 -0.80 -3.26 -1.96
C LEU A 375 -0.74 -1.81 -2.48
N ALA A 376 -1.67 -1.42 -3.35
CA ALA A 376 -1.80 -0.05 -3.85
C ALA A 376 -1.97 0.96 -2.71
N SER A 377 -2.82 0.64 -1.73
CA SER A 377 -3.00 1.45 -0.52
C SER A 377 -1.73 1.51 0.35
N LEU A 378 -1.02 0.39 0.54
CA LEU A 378 0.20 0.33 1.35
C LEU A 378 1.39 1.08 0.71
N LEU A 379 1.39 1.24 -0.61
CA LEU A 379 2.39 2.01 -1.36
C LEU A 379 2.00 3.48 -1.56
N GLN A 380 0.97 3.96 -0.86
CA GLN A 380 0.53 5.35 -0.89
C GLN A 380 0.47 5.95 0.54
N PRO A 381 1.13 7.10 0.81
CA PRO A 381 2.05 7.83 -0.07
C PRO A 381 3.31 7.01 -0.38
N ILE A 382 4.08 7.41 -1.40
CA ILE A 382 5.33 6.74 -1.81
C ILE A 382 6.24 6.54 -0.58
N PRO A 383 6.47 5.29 -0.12
CA PRO A 383 7.13 5.02 1.17
C PRO A 383 8.65 4.85 1.05
N PHE A 384 9.25 5.27 -0.07
CA PHE A 384 10.66 5.02 -0.38
C PHE A 384 11.51 6.28 -0.25
N PRO A 385 12.80 6.14 0.11
CA PRO A 385 13.73 7.27 0.16
C PRO A 385 13.98 7.82 -1.25
N LYS A 386 14.33 9.11 -1.36
CA LYS A 386 14.55 9.79 -2.66
C LYS A 386 15.66 9.12 -3.47
N GLU A 387 16.66 8.58 -2.78
CA GLU A 387 17.80 7.85 -3.29
C GLU A 387 17.36 6.56 -3.99
N ALA A 388 16.37 5.85 -3.43
CA ALA A 388 15.77 4.70 -4.10
C ALA A 388 15.05 5.13 -5.39
N LEU A 389 14.27 6.21 -5.34
CA LEU A 389 13.52 6.72 -6.49
C LEU A 389 14.42 7.29 -7.62
N ALA A 390 15.69 7.58 -7.32
CA ALA A 390 16.70 7.98 -8.31
C ALA A 390 17.53 6.78 -8.82
N HIS A 391 17.41 5.59 -8.22
CA HIS A 391 18.17 4.42 -8.60
C HIS A 391 17.45 3.63 -9.71
N ALA A 392 17.98 3.70 -10.94
CA ALA A 392 17.37 3.13 -12.15
C ALA A 392 16.98 1.65 -12.03
N LYS A 393 17.80 0.83 -11.35
CA LYS A 393 17.49 -0.59 -11.14
C LYS A 393 16.24 -0.79 -10.29
N PHE A 394 16.08 0.02 -9.24
CA PHE A 394 14.91 -0.06 -8.36
C PHE A 394 13.65 0.43 -9.07
N THR A 395 13.72 1.58 -9.73
CA THR A 395 12.57 2.16 -10.44
C THR A 395 12.10 1.26 -11.59
N LYS A 396 13.01 0.55 -12.25
CA LYS A 396 12.67 -0.45 -13.29
C LYS A 396 11.87 -1.64 -12.76
N GLU A 397 12.22 -2.18 -11.59
CA GLU A 397 11.43 -3.27 -10.98
C GLU A 397 10.08 -2.76 -10.48
N LEU A 398 10.06 -1.58 -9.87
CA LEU A 398 8.85 -0.96 -9.35
C LEU A 398 7.88 -0.54 -10.45
N LYS A 399 8.40 -0.21 -11.64
CA LYS A 399 7.61 0.12 -12.82
C LYS A 399 6.60 -0.96 -13.14
N TYR A 400 6.99 -2.23 -13.03
CA TYR A 400 6.08 -3.36 -13.23
C TYR A 400 4.91 -3.32 -12.24
N VAL A 401 5.17 -3.04 -10.96
CA VAL A 401 4.13 -2.91 -9.93
C VAL A 401 3.16 -1.78 -10.29
N ILE A 402 3.66 -0.63 -10.72
CA ILE A 402 2.82 0.51 -11.12
C ILE A 402 2.03 0.20 -12.40
N GLN A 403 2.62 -0.53 -13.34
CA GLN A 403 1.92 -1.02 -14.53
C GLN A 403 0.74 -1.93 -14.16
N ARG A 404 0.92 -2.86 -13.20
CA ARG A 404 -0.16 -3.72 -12.70
C ARG A 404 -1.30 -2.93 -12.05
N PHE A 405 -1.00 -1.77 -11.47
CA PHE A 405 -2.03 -0.85 -10.95
C PHE A 405 -2.74 -0.09 -12.07
N ALA A 406 -2.02 0.33 -13.11
CA ALA A 406 -2.59 1.01 -14.28
C ALA A 406 -3.46 0.08 -15.16
N GLU A 407 -3.19 -1.23 -15.14
CA GLU A 407 -3.96 -2.26 -15.86
C GLU A 407 -5.12 -2.85 -15.04
N ASP A 408 -5.24 -2.52 -13.76
CA ASP A 408 -6.33 -3.03 -12.91
C ASP A 408 -7.67 -2.40 -13.33
N PRO A 409 -8.79 -3.14 -13.40
CA PRO A 409 -10.09 -2.54 -13.72
C PRO A 409 -10.74 -1.79 -12.54
N ARG A 410 -10.28 -2.00 -11.30
CA ARG A 410 -10.94 -1.45 -10.10
C ARG A 410 -10.49 -0.03 -9.80
N GLN A 411 -11.47 0.85 -9.59
CA GLN A 411 -11.25 2.27 -9.30
C GLN A 411 -10.44 2.53 -8.02
N GLU A 412 -10.59 1.67 -7.00
CA GLU A 412 -9.86 1.80 -5.74
C GLU A 412 -8.34 1.74 -5.92
N VAL A 413 -7.86 0.99 -6.92
CA VAL A 413 -6.44 0.81 -7.23
C VAL A 413 -5.86 2.07 -7.88
N HIS A 414 -6.60 2.71 -8.80
CA HIS A 414 -6.09 3.86 -9.56
C HIS A 414 -5.83 5.10 -8.70
N SER A 415 -6.52 5.21 -7.56
CA SER A 415 -6.30 6.28 -6.60
C SER A 415 -4.84 6.36 -6.12
N CYS A 416 -4.11 5.23 -6.12
CA CYS A 416 -2.71 5.19 -5.70
C CYS A 416 -1.77 5.85 -6.71
N LEU A 417 -2.13 5.88 -8.00
CA LEU A 417 -1.29 6.43 -9.07
C LEU A 417 -1.06 7.93 -8.89
N LEU A 418 -2.05 8.62 -8.34
CA LEU A 418 -2.02 10.06 -8.11
C LEU A 418 -1.48 10.42 -6.73
N SER A 419 -0.99 11.65 -6.64
CA SER A 419 -0.50 12.24 -5.40
C SER A 419 -1.61 12.35 -4.35
N VAL A 420 -1.31 12.00 -3.09
CA VAL A 420 -2.25 12.14 -1.95
C VAL A 420 -2.66 13.60 -1.72
N ARG A 421 -1.76 14.55 -2.01
CA ARG A 421 -1.98 15.99 -1.82
C ARG A 421 -1.36 16.75 -2.99
N SER A 422 -1.96 17.88 -3.34
CA SER A 422 -1.40 18.83 -4.30
C SER A 422 0.02 19.24 -3.89
N GLY A 423 0.97 19.22 -4.85
CA GLY A 423 2.36 19.64 -4.65
C GLY A 423 3.32 18.57 -4.13
N LYS A 424 2.87 17.32 -3.92
CA LYS A 424 3.76 16.17 -3.72
C LYS A 424 3.73 15.27 -4.94
N ASP A 425 4.88 14.78 -5.37
CA ASP A 425 4.94 13.82 -6.48
C ASP A 425 4.33 12.47 -6.07
N GLY A 426 3.43 11.96 -6.91
CA GLY A 426 2.96 10.59 -6.89
C GLY A 426 3.63 9.76 -7.99
N TRP A 427 3.18 8.50 -8.15
CA TRP A 427 3.69 7.61 -9.20
C TRP A 427 3.49 8.19 -10.60
N PHE A 428 2.38 8.90 -10.81
CA PHE A 428 2.04 9.61 -12.03
C PHE A 428 3.10 10.64 -12.44
N GLN A 429 3.60 11.44 -11.49
CA GLN A 429 4.65 12.44 -11.75
C GLN A 429 6.02 11.78 -11.94
N LEU A 430 6.29 10.70 -11.20
CA LEU A 430 7.59 10.02 -11.21
C LEU A 430 7.90 9.37 -12.56
N TYR A 431 6.88 8.74 -13.18
CA TYR A 431 6.99 8.03 -14.47
C TYR A 431 6.53 8.86 -15.68
N SER A 432 6.20 10.15 -15.51
CA SER A 432 5.93 11.02 -16.67
C SER A 432 7.20 11.24 -17.50
N PRO A 433 7.12 11.47 -18.82
CA PRO A 433 8.25 11.92 -19.62
C PRO A 433 9.04 13.06 -18.96
N GLY A 434 10.35 12.89 -18.80
CA GLY A 434 11.24 13.80 -18.05
C GLY A 434 11.26 13.59 -16.52
N GLY A 435 10.45 12.68 -15.99
CA GLY A 435 10.51 12.22 -14.60
C GLY A 435 11.69 11.27 -14.37
N VAL A 436 12.18 11.24 -13.12
CA VAL A 436 13.39 10.49 -12.75
C VAL A 436 13.30 8.97 -12.94
N ALA A 437 12.08 8.41 -13.01
CA ALA A 437 11.86 6.97 -13.17
C ALA A 437 11.40 6.57 -14.58
N CYS A 438 11.19 7.54 -15.49
CA CYS A 438 10.72 7.27 -16.84
C CYS A 438 11.84 6.69 -17.70
N ASP A 439 11.77 5.38 -18.02
CA ASP A 439 12.77 4.65 -18.81
C ASP A 439 12.23 4.08 -20.14
N ASP A 440 10.97 4.38 -20.49
CA ASP A 440 10.23 3.78 -21.61
C ASP A 440 9.55 4.79 -22.52
N ASP A 441 10.17 5.95 -22.68
CA ASP A 441 9.65 6.96 -23.59
C ASP A 441 8.21 7.43 -23.26
N GLY A 442 7.70 7.12 -22.07
CA GLY A 442 6.39 7.52 -21.55
C GLY A 442 5.24 6.52 -21.78
N GLU A 443 5.51 5.27 -22.13
CA GLU A 443 4.49 4.23 -22.32
C GLU A 443 3.64 3.99 -21.05
N LEU A 444 4.28 3.79 -19.89
CA LEU A 444 3.57 3.63 -18.62
C LEU A 444 2.73 4.88 -18.29
N PHE A 445 3.26 6.08 -18.56
CA PHE A 445 2.52 7.32 -18.35
C PHE A 445 1.25 7.37 -19.22
N ALA A 446 1.33 6.95 -20.48
CA ALA A 446 0.17 6.87 -21.35
C ALA A 446 -0.88 5.87 -20.85
N SER A 447 -0.45 4.72 -20.33
CA SER A 447 -1.35 3.73 -19.71
C SER A 447 -2.05 4.28 -18.47
N MET A 448 -1.30 4.93 -17.56
CA MET A 448 -1.86 5.59 -16.38
C MET A 448 -2.88 6.67 -16.77
N VAL A 449 -2.59 7.47 -17.78
CA VAL A 449 -3.50 8.52 -18.27
C VAL A 449 -4.78 7.90 -18.87
N HIS A 450 -4.66 6.85 -19.69
CA HIS A 450 -5.80 6.16 -20.28
C HIS A 450 -6.77 5.63 -19.21
N ILE A 451 -6.23 4.94 -18.20
CA ILE A 451 -7.08 4.35 -17.16
C ILE A 451 -7.71 5.43 -16.27
N LEU A 452 -6.97 6.49 -15.92
CA LEU A 452 -7.47 7.58 -15.08
C LEU A 452 -8.59 8.38 -15.77
N MET A 453 -8.56 8.49 -17.10
CA MET A 453 -9.63 9.06 -17.92
C MET A 453 -10.91 8.20 -17.89
N GLY A 454 -10.78 6.87 -17.93
CA GLY A 454 -11.95 5.98 -18.05
C GLY A 454 -12.68 5.68 -16.74
N SER A 455 -12.00 5.75 -15.60
CA SER A 455 -12.42 5.06 -14.38
C SER A 455 -12.68 5.96 -13.17
N CYS A 456 -11.91 7.04 -12.97
CA CYS A 456 -11.77 7.57 -11.61
C CYS A 456 -11.98 9.08 -11.44
N TYR A 457 -11.92 9.85 -12.53
CA TYR A 457 -11.94 11.30 -12.41
C TYR A 457 -13.03 11.92 -13.25
N LYS A 458 -13.56 13.04 -12.75
CA LYS A 458 -14.32 13.96 -13.60
C LYS A 458 -13.40 14.36 -14.74
N THR A 459 -13.68 13.91 -15.95
CA THR A 459 -12.87 14.10 -17.16
C THR A 459 -12.30 15.51 -17.22
N LYS A 460 -13.17 16.52 -17.08
CA LYS A 460 -12.79 17.95 -17.07
C LYS A 460 -11.79 18.33 -15.95
N LYS A 461 -11.95 17.82 -14.73
CA LYS A 461 -11.07 18.11 -13.59
C LYS A 461 -9.68 17.49 -13.77
N PHE A 462 -9.63 16.26 -14.28
CA PHE A 462 -8.37 15.61 -14.58
C PHE A 462 -7.64 16.30 -15.74
N LEU A 463 -8.36 16.66 -16.80
CA LEU A 463 -7.81 17.42 -17.92
C LEU A 463 -7.25 18.79 -17.46
N LEU A 464 -7.92 19.51 -16.56
CA LEU A 464 -7.38 20.74 -15.96
C LEU A 464 -6.06 20.47 -15.22
N SER A 465 -6.01 19.44 -14.37
CA SER A 465 -4.79 19.06 -13.65
C SER A 465 -3.65 18.66 -14.59
N LEU A 466 -3.97 18.00 -15.70
CA LEU A 466 -3.01 17.56 -16.71
C LEU A 466 -2.48 18.74 -17.52
N ALA A 467 -3.36 19.66 -17.92
CA ALA A 467 -3.02 20.89 -18.61
C ALA A 467 -2.07 21.78 -17.78
N GLU A 468 -2.32 21.90 -16.48
CA GLU A 468 -1.49 22.73 -15.59
C GLU A 468 -0.08 22.14 -15.37
N ASN A 469 0.04 20.83 -15.23
CA ASN A 469 1.27 20.23 -14.67
C ASN A 469 2.04 19.32 -15.64
N LYS A 470 1.40 18.83 -16.71
CA LYS A 470 1.95 17.77 -17.57
C LYS A 470 1.57 17.91 -19.06
N LEU A 471 1.24 19.12 -19.51
CA LEU A 471 0.93 19.37 -20.93
C LEU A 471 2.10 19.02 -21.86
N GLY A 472 3.33 19.40 -21.49
CA GLY A 472 4.54 19.10 -22.28
C GLY A 472 4.74 17.59 -22.55
N PRO A 473 4.72 16.72 -21.52
CA PRO A 473 4.70 15.27 -21.70
C PRO A 473 3.58 14.74 -22.60
N CYS A 474 2.36 15.29 -22.49
CA CYS A 474 1.25 14.90 -23.36
C CYS A 474 1.51 15.26 -24.83
N MET A 475 2.00 16.48 -25.09
CA MET A 475 2.37 16.92 -26.44
C MET A 475 3.51 16.09 -27.02
N LEU A 476 4.55 15.80 -26.23
CA LEU A 476 5.66 14.94 -26.66
C LEU A 476 5.19 13.55 -27.09
N LEU A 477 4.33 12.92 -26.29
CA LEU A 477 3.79 11.61 -26.61
C LEU A 477 2.84 11.64 -27.81
N ALA A 478 2.05 12.71 -27.97
CA ALA A 478 1.22 12.92 -29.15
C ALA A 478 2.06 13.04 -30.42
N LEU A 479 3.18 13.78 -30.39
CA LEU A 479 4.15 13.85 -31.50
C LEU A 479 4.76 12.48 -31.85
N ARG A 480 4.93 11.61 -30.85
CA ARG A 480 5.37 10.22 -31.01
C ARG A 480 4.26 9.28 -31.51
N GLY A 481 3.06 9.79 -31.79
CA GLY A 481 1.94 9.02 -32.33
C GLY A 481 1.10 8.28 -31.28
N ASN A 482 1.22 8.62 -29.99
CA ASN A 482 0.40 7.99 -28.95
C ASN A 482 -1.07 8.45 -29.06
N GLN A 483 -1.96 7.51 -29.40
CA GLN A 483 -3.37 7.80 -29.66
C GLN A 483 -4.11 8.39 -28.44
N THR A 484 -3.87 7.86 -27.24
CA THR A 484 -4.50 8.37 -26.00
C THR A 484 -4.17 9.85 -25.78
N MET A 485 -2.92 10.25 -26.06
CA MET A 485 -2.50 11.65 -25.87
C MET A 485 -3.09 12.56 -26.94
N VAL A 486 -3.19 12.09 -28.18
CA VAL A 486 -3.92 12.79 -29.25
C VAL A 486 -5.38 13.02 -28.86
N GLU A 487 -6.07 11.98 -28.38
CA GLU A 487 -7.46 12.07 -27.88
C GLU A 487 -7.59 13.12 -26.78
N ILE A 488 -6.68 13.12 -25.81
CA ILE A 488 -6.69 14.07 -24.70
C ILE A 488 -6.48 15.50 -25.14
N LEU A 489 -5.54 15.75 -26.05
CA LEU A 489 -5.30 17.08 -26.60
C LEU A 489 -6.54 17.59 -27.36
N CYS A 490 -7.19 16.73 -28.14
CA CYS A 490 -8.47 17.05 -28.78
C CYS A 490 -9.57 17.38 -27.74
N LEU A 491 -9.70 16.59 -26.66
CA LEU A 491 -10.65 16.85 -25.58
C LEU A 491 -10.36 18.16 -24.83
N MET A 492 -9.08 18.50 -24.63
CA MET A 492 -8.67 19.77 -24.01
C MET A 492 -9.13 20.97 -24.86
N LEU A 493 -9.01 20.88 -26.19
CA LEU A 493 -9.52 21.89 -27.12
C LEU A 493 -11.04 21.91 -27.15
N GLU A 494 -11.70 20.75 -27.19
CA GLU A 494 -13.15 20.62 -27.25
C GLU A 494 -13.83 21.22 -26.01
N TYR A 495 -13.30 20.93 -24.82
CA TYR A 495 -13.85 21.43 -23.56
C TYR A 495 -13.36 22.82 -23.16
N ASN A 496 -12.60 23.50 -24.02
CA ASN A 496 -11.96 24.80 -23.76
C ASN A 496 -11.20 24.80 -22.41
N ILE A 497 -10.43 23.74 -22.15
CA ILE A 497 -9.57 23.63 -20.94
C ILE A 497 -8.43 24.63 -20.99
N ILE A 498 -7.87 24.83 -22.18
CA ILE A 498 -6.74 25.74 -22.42
C ILE A 498 -7.30 27.10 -22.83
N GLU A 499 -7.15 28.11 -21.99
CA GLU A 499 -7.64 29.48 -22.29
C GLU A 499 -6.64 30.30 -23.12
N ASN A 500 -5.34 30.00 -22.98
CA ASN A 500 -4.28 30.71 -23.68
C ASN A 500 -4.25 30.31 -25.18
N LYS A 501 -4.41 31.29 -26.07
CA LYS A 501 -4.44 31.07 -27.52
C LYS A 501 -3.13 30.54 -28.10
N ASP A 502 -1.99 30.98 -27.59
CA ASP A 502 -0.68 30.50 -28.05
C ASP A 502 -0.49 29.03 -27.70
N THR A 503 -0.90 28.63 -26.49
CA THR A 503 -0.89 27.22 -26.08
C THR A 503 -1.86 26.38 -26.91
N GLN A 504 -3.06 26.90 -27.24
CA GLN A 504 -3.98 26.21 -28.15
C GLN A 504 -3.33 25.99 -29.53
N LEU A 505 -2.68 27.01 -30.10
CA LEU A 505 -1.97 26.90 -31.38
C LEU A 505 -0.84 25.88 -31.35
N GLN A 506 -0.10 25.80 -30.24
CA GLN A 506 0.94 24.78 -30.05
C GLN A 506 0.36 23.36 -30.02
N ILE A 507 -0.78 23.17 -29.35
CA ILE A 507 -1.48 21.88 -29.33
C ILE A 507 -1.98 21.52 -30.74
N ILE A 508 -2.57 22.48 -31.45
CA ILE A 508 -3.05 22.28 -32.83
C ILE A 508 -1.89 21.87 -33.74
N SER A 509 -0.77 22.60 -33.71
CA SER A 509 0.43 22.27 -34.48
C SER A 509 0.98 20.87 -34.13
N THR A 510 0.90 20.48 -32.85
CA THR A 510 1.28 19.13 -32.40
C THR A 510 0.36 18.05 -33.00
N LEU A 511 -0.94 18.29 -33.01
CA LEU A 511 -1.93 17.36 -33.59
C LEU A 511 -1.73 17.22 -35.10
N GLU A 512 -1.58 18.34 -35.81
CA GLU A 512 -1.37 18.38 -37.26
C GLU A 512 -0.06 17.72 -37.72
N SER A 513 0.92 17.60 -36.83
CA SER A 513 2.22 16.95 -37.11
C SER A 513 2.14 15.43 -37.23
N THR A 514 1.03 14.80 -36.85
CA THR A 514 0.84 13.34 -36.97
C THR A 514 -0.41 13.01 -37.78
N GLN A 515 -0.39 11.92 -38.57
CA GLN A 515 -1.55 11.54 -39.38
C GLN A 515 -2.80 11.23 -38.54
N VAL A 516 -2.61 10.65 -37.34
CA VAL A 516 -3.70 10.36 -36.41
C VAL A 516 -4.23 11.66 -35.80
N GLY A 517 -3.33 12.53 -35.33
CA GLY A 517 -3.71 13.82 -34.76
C GLY A 517 -4.44 14.73 -35.75
N LEU A 518 -3.95 14.82 -37.00
CA LEU A 518 -4.60 15.58 -38.06
C LEU A 518 -6.03 15.08 -38.30
N ARG A 519 -6.23 13.77 -38.48
CA ARG A 519 -7.56 13.18 -38.67
C ARG A 519 -8.52 13.47 -37.52
N MET A 520 -8.04 13.32 -36.28
CA MET A 520 -8.87 13.56 -35.09
C MET A 520 -9.19 15.03 -34.89
N TYR A 521 -8.24 15.91 -35.19
CA TYR A 521 -8.44 17.35 -35.13
C TYR A 521 -9.39 17.85 -36.23
N GLU A 522 -9.30 17.32 -37.45
CA GLU A 522 -10.28 17.57 -38.52
C GLU A 522 -11.69 17.15 -38.11
N GLN A 523 -11.84 15.95 -37.54
CA GLN A 523 -13.13 15.48 -37.00
C GLN A 523 -13.69 16.39 -35.89
N LEU A 524 -12.81 16.90 -35.02
CA LEU A 524 -13.20 17.87 -33.99
C LEU A 524 -13.69 19.19 -34.64
N CYS A 525 -12.96 19.70 -35.63
CA CYS A 525 -13.31 20.93 -36.35
C CYS A 525 -14.64 20.79 -37.10
N ASP A 526 -14.87 19.64 -37.75
CA ASP A 526 -16.12 19.33 -38.43
C ASP A 526 -17.28 19.26 -37.44
N ARG A 527 -17.10 18.58 -36.30
CA ARG A 527 -18.11 18.55 -35.23
C ARG A 527 -18.46 19.94 -34.70
N GLN A 528 -17.45 20.79 -34.47
CA GLN A 528 -17.67 22.17 -34.04
C GLN A 528 -18.38 23.01 -35.12
N ARG A 529 -18.09 22.78 -36.40
CA ARG A 529 -18.76 23.43 -37.53
C ARG A 529 -20.21 22.97 -37.66
N GLU A 530 -20.46 21.66 -37.58
CA GLU A 530 -21.81 21.07 -37.56
C GLU A 530 -22.66 21.67 -36.44
N LEU A 531 -22.11 21.76 -35.22
CA LEU A 531 -22.77 22.39 -34.08
C LEU A 531 -23.15 23.85 -34.35
N LYS A 532 -22.21 24.65 -34.90
CA LYS A 532 -22.47 26.05 -35.27
C LYS A 532 -23.49 26.17 -36.41
N GLU A 533 -23.46 25.27 -37.38
CA GLU A 533 -24.44 25.23 -38.47
C GLU A 533 -25.83 24.85 -38.00
N LEU A 534 -25.94 23.84 -37.12
CA LEU A 534 -27.18 23.44 -36.48
C LEU A 534 -27.79 24.63 -35.75
N GLN A 535 -27.00 25.34 -34.92
CA GLN A 535 -27.43 26.58 -34.27
C GLN A 535 -27.94 27.64 -35.27
N ARG A 536 -27.30 27.79 -36.43
CA ARG A 536 -27.69 28.78 -37.45
C ARG A 536 -28.94 28.40 -38.25
N LYS A 537 -29.17 27.11 -38.48
CA LYS A 537 -30.26 26.61 -39.34
C LYS A 537 -31.65 26.72 -38.69
N GLY A 538 -31.74 26.97 -37.38
CA GLY A 538 -33.01 27.05 -36.66
C GLY A 538 -33.68 25.68 -36.55
N GLY A 539 -35.01 25.62 -36.37
CA GLY A 539 -35.74 24.35 -36.31
C GLY A 539 -37.02 24.35 -35.47
N PRO A 540 -37.72 23.21 -35.40
CA PRO A 540 -38.81 23.04 -34.45
C PRO A 540 -38.26 23.04 -33.01
N THR A 541 -39.05 23.56 -32.07
CA THR A 541 -38.69 23.57 -30.65
C THR A 541 -39.04 22.26 -29.94
N ARG A 542 -39.94 21.46 -30.52
CA ARG A 542 -40.37 20.17 -29.97
C ARG A 542 -40.43 19.10 -31.06
N LEU A 543 -40.01 17.89 -30.74
CA LEU A 543 -40.01 16.75 -31.65
C LEU A 543 -40.28 15.44 -30.89
N THR A 544 -41.12 14.58 -31.47
CA THR A 544 -41.38 13.23 -30.96
C THR A 544 -41.19 12.23 -32.09
N LEU A 545 -40.40 11.18 -31.86
CA LEU A 545 -40.21 10.11 -32.84
C LEU A 545 -41.25 8.99 -32.66
N PRO A 546 -41.68 8.32 -33.75
CA PRO A 546 -42.54 7.14 -33.66
C PRO A 546 -41.90 6.00 -32.87
N SER A 547 -42.70 5.18 -32.18
CA SER A 547 -42.23 4.07 -31.34
C SER A 547 -41.36 3.01 -32.04
N LYS A 548 -41.37 2.95 -33.36
CA LYS A 548 -40.52 2.03 -34.14
C LYS A 548 -39.16 2.61 -34.50
N SER A 549 -38.88 3.86 -34.13
CA SER A 549 -37.63 4.53 -34.47
C SER A 549 -36.43 3.87 -33.80
N THR A 550 -35.32 3.84 -34.53
CA THR A 550 -34.02 3.30 -34.13
C THR A 550 -32.96 4.40 -34.10
N ASP A 551 -31.75 4.07 -33.62
CA ASP A 551 -30.61 4.99 -33.64
C ASP A 551 -30.32 5.53 -35.05
N ALA A 552 -30.48 4.68 -36.08
CA ALA A 552 -30.29 5.05 -37.48
C ALA A 552 -31.37 6.02 -37.99
N ASP A 553 -32.61 5.90 -37.52
CA ASP A 553 -33.68 6.83 -37.85
C ASP A 553 -33.40 8.21 -37.25
N LEU A 554 -32.97 8.26 -35.99
CA LEU A 554 -32.60 9.50 -35.33
C LEU A 554 -31.41 10.16 -36.04
N ALA A 555 -30.37 9.40 -36.38
CA ALA A 555 -29.20 9.90 -37.10
C ALA A 555 -29.57 10.48 -38.48
N ARG A 556 -30.43 9.79 -39.26
CA ARG A 556 -30.93 10.30 -40.55
C ARG A 556 -31.78 11.56 -40.40
N LEU A 557 -32.61 11.62 -39.36
CA LEU A 557 -33.45 12.77 -39.11
C LEU A 557 -32.58 13.98 -38.76
N LEU A 558 -31.71 13.84 -37.75
CA LEU A 558 -30.86 14.93 -37.28
C LEU A 558 -29.82 15.38 -38.32
N SER A 559 -29.37 14.49 -39.21
CA SER A 559 -28.46 14.87 -40.31
C SER A 559 -29.14 15.64 -41.44
N SER A 560 -30.45 15.45 -41.66
CA SER A 560 -31.20 16.08 -42.76
C SER A 560 -31.92 17.37 -42.38
N GLY A 561 -32.18 17.59 -41.09
CA GLY A 561 -33.04 18.69 -40.64
C GLY A 561 -32.31 19.87 -39.99
N SER A 562 -33.05 20.97 -39.87
CA SER A 562 -32.67 22.12 -39.05
C SER A 562 -33.23 21.91 -37.64
N PHE A 563 -32.40 21.55 -36.66
CA PHE A 563 -32.80 21.29 -35.27
C PHE A 563 -32.04 22.13 -34.23
N GLY A 564 -31.48 23.28 -34.63
CA GLY A 564 -30.76 24.19 -33.75
C GLY A 564 -31.59 24.75 -32.60
N ASN A 565 -32.90 24.88 -32.81
CA ASN A 565 -33.85 25.39 -31.81
C ASN A 565 -34.55 24.28 -31.02
N LEU A 566 -34.18 23.01 -31.22
CA LEU A 566 -34.87 21.90 -30.59
C LEU A 566 -34.61 21.89 -29.09
N GLU A 567 -35.64 22.23 -28.31
CA GLU A 567 -35.58 22.28 -26.85
C GLU A 567 -36.14 21.01 -26.21
N ASN A 568 -37.12 20.36 -26.84
CA ASN A 568 -37.79 19.18 -26.29
C ASN A 568 -37.77 18.03 -27.30
N LEU A 569 -37.09 16.93 -26.94
CA LEU A 569 -37.05 15.71 -27.74
C LEU A 569 -37.64 14.54 -26.95
N SER A 570 -38.63 13.88 -27.55
CA SER A 570 -39.20 12.64 -27.01
C SER A 570 -38.85 11.44 -27.90
N LEU A 571 -38.09 10.51 -27.33
CA LEU A 571 -37.76 9.20 -27.85
C LEU A 571 -38.44 8.08 -27.04
N ALA A 572 -39.46 8.43 -26.25
CA ALA A 572 -40.18 7.46 -25.43
C ALA A 572 -40.77 6.32 -26.28
N PHE A 573 -40.67 5.10 -25.76
CA PHE A 573 -41.13 3.86 -26.41
C PHE A 573 -40.51 3.60 -27.78
N THR A 574 -39.31 4.12 -28.03
CA THR A 574 -38.53 3.83 -29.25
C THR A 574 -37.48 2.75 -29.01
N ASN A 575 -36.92 2.21 -30.09
CA ASN A 575 -35.86 1.19 -30.03
C ASN A 575 -34.45 1.81 -30.05
N VAL A 576 -34.30 3.05 -29.58
CA VAL A 576 -32.98 3.69 -29.46
C VAL A 576 -32.17 3.04 -28.35
N THR A 577 -30.86 2.98 -28.55
CA THR A 577 -29.86 2.50 -27.59
C THR A 577 -28.95 3.64 -27.17
N SER A 578 -27.98 3.38 -26.29
CA SER A 578 -26.94 4.37 -25.95
C SER A 578 -26.17 4.92 -27.17
N ALA A 579 -26.21 4.26 -28.33
CA ALA A 579 -25.55 4.73 -29.55
C ALA A 579 -26.15 6.05 -30.08
N CYS A 580 -27.42 6.36 -29.78
CA CYS A 580 -28.01 7.63 -30.20
C CYS A 580 -27.41 8.86 -29.51
N ALA A 581 -26.71 8.68 -28.37
CA ALA A 581 -26.17 9.78 -27.58
C ALA A 581 -25.23 10.67 -28.42
N GLU A 582 -24.45 10.10 -29.35
CA GLU A 582 -23.56 10.86 -30.25
C GLU A 582 -24.30 11.87 -31.12
N GLN A 583 -25.58 11.61 -31.43
CA GLN A 583 -26.42 12.54 -32.19
C GLN A 583 -27.13 13.53 -31.26
N LEU A 584 -27.52 13.07 -30.07
CA LEU A 584 -28.20 13.91 -29.07
C LEU A 584 -27.31 15.05 -28.57
N ILE A 585 -26.02 14.79 -28.34
CA ILE A 585 -25.07 15.82 -27.89
C ILE A 585 -24.85 16.93 -28.93
N LYS A 586 -25.28 16.72 -30.18
CA LYS A 586 -25.23 17.75 -31.24
C LYS A 586 -26.36 18.76 -31.16
N LEU A 587 -27.35 18.56 -30.27
CA LEU A 587 -28.51 19.44 -30.13
C LEU A 587 -28.20 20.58 -29.15
N PRO A 588 -27.88 21.80 -29.64
CA PRO A 588 -27.28 22.87 -28.83
C PRO A 588 -28.26 23.49 -27.83
N SER A 589 -29.57 23.36 -28.09
CA SER A 589 -30.64 24.01 -27.32
C SER A 589 -31.47 23.01 -26.50
N LEU A 590 -31.06 21.75 -26.43
CA LEU A 590 -31.85 20.70 -25.80
C LEU A 590 -31.98 20.94 -24.29
N LYS A 591 -33.22 21.12 -23.83
CA LYS A 591 -33.58 21.34 -22.42
C LYS A 591 -34.36 20.17 -21.83
N GLN A 592 -35.11 19.43 -22.65
CA GLN A 592 -35.94 18.31 -22.22
C GLN A 592 -35.71 17.10 -23.10
N LEU A 593 -35.34 15.98 -22.48
CA LEU A 593 -35.10 14.71 -23.16
C LEU A 593 -35.91 13.60 -22.48
N ASN A 594 -36.76 12.93 -23.25
CA ASN A 594 -37.57 11.82 -22.79
C ASN A 594 -37.10 10.50 -23.45
N LEU A 595 -36.52 9.61 -22.64
CA LEU A 595 -35.99 8.30 -23.03
C LEU A 595 -36.78 7.14 -22.38
N TRP A 596 -38.02 7.40 -21.93
CA TRP A 596 -38.84 6.39 -21.25
C TRP A 596 -38.99 5.12 -22.08
N SER A 597 -38.72 3.97 -21.46
CA SER A 597 -38.89 2.63 -22.05
C SER A 597 -38.08 2.48 -23.34
N THR A 598 -36.78 2.82 -23.25
CA THR A 598 -35.78 2.65 -24.31
C THR A 598 -34.62 1.78 -23.81
N GLN A 599 -33.71 1.37 -24.71
CA GLN A 599 -32.53 0.58 -24.35
C GLN A 599 -31.31 1.47 -24.03
N PHE A 600 -31.56 2.68 -23.54
CA PHE A 600 -30.52 3.66 -23.20
C PHE A 600 -29.87 3.32 -21.85
N GLY A 601 -28.54 3.24 -21.78
CA GLY A 601 -27.79 2.80 -20.59
C GLY A 601 -26.68 3.76 -20.17
N ASP A 602 -25.85 3.30 -19.22
CA ASP A 602 -24.83 4.12 -18.53
C ASP A 602 -23.84 4.82 -19.48
N ALA A 603 -23.45 4.15 -20.57
CA ALA A 603 -22.51 4.72 -21.55
C ALA A 603 -23.08 5.96 -22.23
N GLY A 604 -24.34 5.90 -22.67
CA GLY A 604 -25.02 7.04 -23.27
C GLY A 604 -25.24 8.16 -22.25
N LEU A 605 -25.62 7.79 -21.02
CA LEU A 605 -25.90 8.76 -19.97
C LEU A 605 -24.67 9.58 -19.58
N ARG A 606 -23.50 8.93 -19.51
CA ARG A 606 -22.22 9.60 -19.29
C ARG A 606 -21.96 10.65 -20.37
N LEU A 607 -22.14 10.29 -21.64
CA LEU A 607 -21.95 11.21 -22.76
C LEU A 607 -22.90 12.42 -22.67
N LEU A 608 -24.19 12.20 -22.35
CA LEU A 608 -25.13 13.30 -22.13
C LEU A 608 -24.69 14.21 -20.98
N SER A 609 -24.19 13.63 -19.87
CA SER A 609 -23.75 14.39 -18.69
C SER A 609 -22.52 15.27 -18.92
N GLU A 610 -21.69 14.91 -19.89
CA GLU A 610 -20.48 15.66 -20.25
C GLU A 610 -20.78 16.82 -21.21
N HIS A 611 -21.74 16.65 -22.14
CA HIS A 611 -21.98 17.61 -23.21
C HIS A 611 -23.24 18.47 -23.04
N LEU A 612 -24.33 17.94 -22.45
CA LEU A 612 -25.62 18.63 -22.35
C LEU A 612 -25.76 19.43 -21.05
N ALA A 613 -24.85 20.36 -20.79
CA ALA A 613 -24.80 21.15 -19.56
C ALA A 613 -26.06 22.00 -19.28
N CYS A 614 -26.92 22.21 -20.27
CA CYS A 614 -28.15 22.99 -20.17
C CYS A 614 -29.43 22.14 -20.03
N LEU A 615 -29.33 20.80 -19.98
CA LEU A 615 -30.51 19.92 -19.88
C LEU A 615 -31.20 20.09 -18.52
N GLN A 616 -32.51 20.33 -18.54
CA GLN A 616 -33.32 20.64 -17.36
C GLN A 616 -34.24 19.49 -16.96
N VAL A 617 -34.79 18.78 -17.94
CA VAL A 617 -35.74 17.68 -17.72
C VAL A 617 -35.21 16.43 -18.41
N LEU A 618 -35.02 15.36 -17.64
CA LEU A 618 -34.57 14.07 -18.14
C LEU A 618 -35.49 12.97 -17.63
N ASN A 619 -36.07 12.19 -18.55
CA ASN A 619 -36.87 11.01 -18.20
C ASN A 619 -36.15 9.74 -18.63
N LEU A 620 -35.74 8.94 -17.66
CA LEU A 620 -35.05 7.64 -17.78
C LEU A 620 -35.93 6.49 -17.29
N CYS A 621 -37.24 6.71 -17.14
CA CYS A 621 -38.16 5.68 -16.67
C CYS A 621 -38.00 4.39 -17.50
N GLU A 622 -37.95 3.23 -16.85
CA GLU A 622 -37.79 1.91 -17.50
C GLU A 622 -36.60 1.83 -18.47
N THR A 623 -35.46 2.42 -18.11
CA THR A 623 -34.20 2.25 -18.86
C THR A 623 -33.24 1.34 -18.09
N PRO A 624 -32.30 0.63 -18.76
CA PRO A 624 -31.33 -0.26 -18.12
C PRO A 624 -30.20 0.48 -17.36
N VAL A 625 -30.34 1.78 -17.08
CA VAL A 625 -29.35 2.59 -16.37
C VAL A 625 -29.18 2.08 -14.93
N THR A 626 -27.92 2.03 -14.48
CA THR A 626 -27.51 1.64 -13.12
C THR A 626 -27.00 2.84 -12.32
N ASP A 627 -26.73 2.63 -11.03
CA ASP A 627 -26.09 3.62 -10.16
C ASP A 627 -24.84 4.27 -10.78
N ALA A 628 -24.00 3.48 -11.47
CA ALA A 628 -22.78 3.99 -12.09
C ALA A 628 -23.10 5.02 -13.19
N GLY A 629 -24.14 4.77 -13.98
CA GLY A 629 -24.66 5.72 -14.96
C GLY A 629 -25.28 6.93 -14.28
N LEU A 630 -26.14 6.73 -13.29
CA LEU A 630 -26.86 7.82 -12.63
C LEU A 630 -25.90 8.79 -11.92
N LEU A 631 -24.86 8.30 -11.24
CA LEU A 631 -23.84 9.14 -10.60
C LEU A 631 -23.13 10.09 -11.57
N SER A 632 -23.07 9.77 -12.88
CA SER A 632 -22.54 10.68 -13.90
C SER A 632 -23.35 11.99 -14.02
N LEU A 633 -24.65 11.95 -13.72
CA LEU A 633 -25.54 13.12 -13.76
C LEU A 633 -25.19 14.18 -12.71
N SER A 634 -24.37 13.85 -11.70
CA SER A 634 -23.99 14.78 -10.62
C SER A 634 -23.32 16.09 -11.09
N SER A 635 -22.84 16.15 -12.34
CA SER A 635 -22.31 17.35 -13.00
C SER A 635 -23.38 18.27 -13.57
N MET A 636 -24.57 17.75 -13.90
CA MET A 636 -25.63 18.46 -14.63
C MET A 636 -26.45 19.38 -13.72
N LYS A 637 -25.83 20.47 -13.25
CA LYS A 637 -26.43 21.39 -12.25
C LYS A 637 -27.70 22.09 -12.73
N SER A 638 -28.01 22.05 -14.02
CA SER A 638 -29.22 22.62 -14.62
C SER A 638 -30.44 21.71 -14.52
N LEU A 639 -30.27 20.41 -14.20
CA LEU A 639 -31.38 19.47 -14.03
C LEU A 639 -32.30 19.92 -12.90
N CYS A 640 -33.58 20.06 -13.22
CA CYS A 640 -34.65 20.41 -12.29
C CYS A 640 -35.72 19.32 -12.16
N SER A 641 -35.83 18.44 -13.16
CA SER A 641 -36.72 17.27 -13.14
C SER A 641 -35.98 16.03 -13.64
N LEU A 642 -36.00 14.96 -12.84
CA LEU A 642 -35.37 13.68 -13.17
C LEU A 642 -36.30 12.53 -12.82
N ASN A 643 -36.75 11.79 -13.82
CA ASN A 643 -37.54 10.57 -13.63
C ASN A 643 -36.64 9.34 -13.81
N MET A 644 -36.48 8.56 -12.74
CA MET A 644 -35.70 7.32 -12.65
C MET A 644 -36.58 6.13 -12.24
N ASN A 645 -37.89 6.26 -12.40
CA ASN A 645 -38.84 5.21 -12.07
C ASN A 645 -38.50 3.89 -12.79
N SER A 646 -38.60 2.77 -12.09
CA SER A 646 -38.30 1.44 -12.64
C SER A 646 -36.89 1.29 -13.24
N THR A 647 -35.89 1.96 -12.65
CA THR A 647 -34.44 1.77 -12.94
C THR A 647 -33.75 0.96 -11.84
N LYS A 648 -32.46 0.67 -11.99
CA LYS A 648 -31.64 -0.04 -10.98
C LYS A 648 -31.02 0.91 -9.94
N LEU A 649 -31.74 1.96 -9.55
CA LEU A 649 -31.29 2.96 -8.58
C LEU A 649 -31.33 2.41 -7.14
N THR A 650 -30.23 2.56 -6.40
CA THR A 650 -30.14 2.28 -4.95
C THR A 650 -30.38 3.52 -4.09
N ALA A 651 -30.68 3.30 -2.80
CA ALA A 651 -30.90 4.39 -1.84
C ALA A 651 -29.65 5.27 -1.63
N ASP A 652 -28.46 4.68 -1.54
CA ASP A 652 -27.20 5.41 -1.36
C ASP A 652 -26.93 6.34 -2.54
N THR A 653 -27.11 5.84 -3.76
CA THR A 653 -26.91 6.63 -4.98
C THR A 653 -27.92 7.76 -5.10
N TYR A 654 -29.16 7.54 -4.66
CA TYR A 654 -30.20 8.58 -4.65
C TYR A 654 -29.83 9.75 -3.72
N GLU A 655 -29.39 9.46 -2.49
CA GLU A 655 -28.95 10.49 -1.55
C GLU A 655 -27.73 11.26 -2.09
N ASP A 656 -26.79 10.55 -2.71
CA ASP A 656 -25.62 11.14 -3.35
C ASP A 656 -25.99 12.09 -4.50
N LEU A 657 -26.98 11.74 -5.31
CA LEU A 657 -27.50 12.60 -6.39
C LEU A 657 -28.21 13.82 -5.85
N LYS A 658 -29.07 13.65 -4.85
CA LYS A 658 -29.80 14.75 -4.21
C LYS A 658 -28.85 15.76 -3.57
N ALA A 659 -27.77 15.29 -2.94
CA ALA A 659 -26.74 16.16 -2.38
C ALA A 659 -25.96 16.92 -3.48
N LYS A 660 -25.75 16.30 -4.65
CA LYS A 660 -24.95 16.87 -5.74
C LYS A 660 -25.79 17.74 -6.70
N LEU A 661 -27.12 17.60 -6.77
CA LEU A 661 -27.97 18.32 -7.72
C LEU A 661 -28.90 19.34 -7.00
N PRO A 662 -28.40 20.54 -6.68
CA PRO A 662 -29.12 21.50 -5.83
C PRO A 662 -30.40 22.08 -6.46
N ASN A 663 -30.55 22.00 -7.79
CA ASN A 663 -31.70 22.54 -8.51
C ASN A 663 -32.80 21.52 -8.78
N LEU A 664 -32.60 20.27 -8.36
CA LEU A 664 -33.52 19.16 -8.62
C LEU A 664 -34.77 19.29 -7.73
N LYS A 665 -35.92 19.52 -8.36
CA LYS A 665 -37.21 19.78 -7.68
C LYS A 665 -38.18 18.62 -7.83
N GLU A 666 -38.24 18.03 -9.02
CA GLU A 666 -39.15 16.95 -9.36
C GLU A 666 -38.35 15.68 -9.57
N VAL A 667 -38.54 14.69 -8.68
CA VAL A 667 -37.85 13.40 -8.77
C VAL A 667 -38.87 12.29 -8.62
N ASP A 668 -38.86 11.36 -9.56
CA ASP A 668 -39.66 10.13 -9.48
C ASP A 668 -38.72 8.92 -9.40
N VAL A 669 -38.79 8.20 -8.28
CA VAL A 669 -37.98 7.01 -7.98
C VAL A 669 -38.85 5.79 -7.71
N ARG A 670 -40.15 5.84 -8.01
CA ARG A 670 -41.07 4.72 -7.77
C ARG A 670 -40.54 3.45 -8.44
N TYR A 671 -40.75 2.31 -7.79
CA TYR A 671 -40.28 1.00 -8.25
C TYR A 671 -38.74 0.90 -8.40
N THR A 672 -38.01 1.61 -7.54
CA THR A 672 -36.56 1.43 -7.32
C THR A 672 -36.32 1.09 -5.86
N GLU A 673 -35.08 0.76 -5.46
CA GLU A 673 -34.75 0.51 -4.06
C GLU A 673 -34.79 1.81 -3.21
N ALA A 674 -34.71 2.98 -3.85
CA ALA A 674 -34.77 4.27 -3.17
C ALA A 674 -36.19 4.76 -2.81
N TRP A 675 -37.26 4.06 -3.24
CA TRP A 675 -38.66 4.37 -2.92
C TRP A 675 -39.12 3.65 -1.65
#